data_AF-R5MSK9-F1
#
_entry.id   AF-R5MSK9-F1
#
_cell.length_a   1.000
_cell.length_b   1.000
_cell.length_c   1.000
_cell.angle_alpha   90.00
_cell.angle_beta   90.00
_cell.angle_gamma   90.00
#
_symmetry.space_group_name_H-M   'P 1'
#
loop_
_entity.id
_entity.type
_entity.pdbx_description
1 polymer ?
#
loop_
_entity_poly.entity_id
_entity_poly.type
_entity_poly.pdbx_seq_one_letter_code
_entity_poly.pdbx_strand_id
1 'polypeptide(L)'
;MKRVFNKKNLLFSITAVCLVGLIGIGASYAYYLANFSVSNPENANNNLTTTSTTDVVMDMQGKYAPSNTVPGFKGVKEVVVRGLGEKNSIPSEASIQITPDFADFGNDVTWKLYKSDTPITCTSNVNEGIQYYDEATCDIPKSASLLLEGGAESSYLNITVNPLTETKYYLVVEYANNGDQSSQMGKSFSVTIGLGSKVKSPIDDIIAQLDTTGKCPTVNDDGSVNVTGVEATDGYLCKAKDAYGDSYYYRGNVTNNYVKFGRWSNDAPTLVVDEYDGEQYDSLDDCKNHSDSGNCTELARAGKDMYWRIVRINGDRTVRVIYDGTSAHSNDEASADRQIGTSKYNYYLKKDNVKESTNSNIYYDNAGVGYMYGNRDGIVESATQYSTSSYTNTIAYYIAKEYTYNASTDRFTLKDPIGVLGSAMTSDYVGYYTFNSTSSSGSRQYVYKITSVGAGSSRASVGYKYVTYGTTSKEKAQTNTNDSTIKEYLDNWYKTNIVGTTNEQYLADNIFCNDRSISSNKPSSRYNNLGYGTNATANRWHYFANSSYNNKMMLTCPQQNDAFTVSDTTNGNGALTYPVGLLSTDEIVLAGGWSTSNSGYYLYSGQYWWASSPFDSDSGAGVRGVDSNGIADDGYDVDYSDGWVRPVFNLKAEVLAQGTGTASDPYRLS
;
A
#
# COMPACT_ATOMS: atom_id res chain seq x y z
N MET A 1 58.49 -68.01 -37.27
CA MET A 1 57.40 -68.77 -36.61
C MET A 1 57.11 -68.10 -35.27
N LYS A 2 56.13 -67.17 -35.22
CA LYS A 2 54.74 -67.31 -34.69
C LYS A 2 54.71 -67.51 -33.16
N ARG A 3 54.01 -66.73 -32.33
CA ARG A 3 52.78 -65.90 -32.44
C ARG A 3 52.81 -64.82 -31.33
N VAL A 4 52.59 -63.54 -31.62
CA VAL A 4 51.32 -62.75 -31.57
C VAL A 4 50.66 -62.65 -30.18
N PHE A 5 50.59 -61.40 -29.69
CA PHE A 5 49.90 -60.90 -28.48
C PHE A 5 48.48 -60.40 -28.79
N ASN A 6 47.57 -60.41 -27.81
CA ASN A 6 46.37 -59.55 -27.83
C ASN A 6 45.72 -59.34 -26.45
N LYS A 7 45.39 -58.06 -26.15
CA LYS A 7 44.16 -57.49 -25.51
C LYS A 7 43.68 -58.02 -24.14
N LYS A 8 43.03 -57.27 -23.23
CA LYS A 8 42.64 -55.86 -23.01
C LYS A 8 41.86 -55.83 -21.66
N ASN A 9 41.67 -54.64 -21.08
CA ASN A 9 40.64 -54.22 -20.09
C ASN A 9 40.83 -54.71 -18.63
N LEU A 10 40.33 -54.05 -17.57
CA LEU A 10 39.91 -52.70 -17.18
C LEU A 10 39.37 -52.88 -15.74
N LEU A 11 39.40 -51.82 -14.92
CA LEU A 11 38.52 -51.55 -13.75
C LEU A 11 38.99 -51.91 -12.31
N PHE A 12 39.37 -50.82 -11.60
CA PHE A 12 39.03 -50.37 -10.24
C PHE A 12 39.07 -51.30 -9.01
N SER A 13 39.78 -50.84 -7.96
CA SER A 13 39.27 -50.74 -6.58
C SER A 13 40.12 -49.77 -5.74
N ILE A 14 39.43 -48.93 -4.97
CA ILE A 14 39.89 -47.84 -4.09
C ILE A 14 40.27 -48.40 -2.70
N THR A 15 41.36 -47.95 -2.05
CA THR A 15 41.34 -47.33 -0.69
C THR A 15 42.73 -46.94 -0.12
N ALA A 16 42.71 -45.77 0.54
CA ALA A 16 43.45 -45.36 1.75
C ALA A 16 44.87 -44.72 1.65
N VAL A 17 44.85 -43.38 1.69
CA VAL A 17 45.52 -42.46 2.64
C VAL A 17 47.00 -42.70 3.01
N CYS A 18 47.85 -41.71 2.69
CA CYS A 18 48.79 -41.15 3.66
C CYS A 18 49.16 -39.70 3.31
N LEU A 19 48.94 -38.83 4.30
CA LEU A 19 49.14 -37.39 4.29
C LEU A 19 50.63 -37.01 4.47
N VAL A 20 50.95 -35.79 4.02
CA VAL A 20 51.99 -34.84 4.48
C VAL A 20 53.08 -34.49 3.46
N GLY A 21 52.93 -33.28 2.92
CA GLY A 21 53.99 -32.26 2.93
C GLY A 21 54.97 -32.25 1.76
N LEU A 22 54.65 -31.48 0.72
CA LEU A 22 55.57 -30.47 0.16
C LEU A 22 54.82 -29.54 -0.80
N ILE A 23 54.76 -28.29 -0.39
CA ILE A 23 54.25 -27.12 -1.11
C ILE A 23 55.13 -26.90 -2.34
N GLY A 24 54.51 -26.87 -3.52
CA GLY A 24 55.18 -26.65 -4.79
C GLY A 24 54.17 -26.44 -5.91
N ILE A 25 53.58 -25.24 -5.93
CA ILE A 25 52.99 -24.55 -7.09
C ILE A 25 52.38 -25.49 -8.14
N GLY A 26 51.23 -26.03 -7.78
CA GLY A 26 50.28 -26.64 -8.70
C GLY A 26 48.90 -26.35 -8.15
N ALA A 27 48.54 -25.06 -8.11
CA ALA A 27 47.18 -24.66 -7.80
C ALA A 27 46.29 -25.38 -8.82
N SER A 28 45.59 -26.40 -8.36
CA SER A 28 44.48 -27.03 -9.07
C SER A 28 43.44 -25.93 -9.27
N TYR A 29 43.48 -25.32 -10.45
CA TYR A 29 42.54 -24.30 -10.81
C TYR A 29 41.15 -24.94 -11.03
N ALA A 30 40.31 -24.92 -10.01
CA ALA A 30 38.90 -25.26 -10.10
C ALA A 30 38.13 -23.93 -9.98
N TYR A 31 37.77 -23.42 -11.15
CA TYR A 31 37.33 -22.05 -11.46
C TYR A 31 35.81 -21.86 -11.21
N TYR A 32 35.36 -20.63 -10.95
CA TYR A 32 33.97 -20.18 -10.76
C TYR A 32 33.14 -20.29 -12.05
N LEU A 33 32.96 -21.50 -12.57
CA LEU A 33 32.25 -21.75 -13.83
C LEU A 33 30.84 -22.25 -13.53
N ALA A 34 29.83 -21.51 -14.00
CA ALA A 34 28.45 -21.95 -14.08
C ALA A 34 28.11 -22.36 -15.52
N ASN A 35 27.19 -23.30 -15.70
CA ASN A 35 26.65 -23.62 -17.02
C ASN A 35 25.33 -22.88 -17.24
N PHE A 36 25.27 -22.10 -18.31
CA PHE A 36 24.05 -21.41 -18.72
C PHE A 36 23.48 -22.01 -20.00
N SER A 37 22.16 -22.13 -20.07
CA SER A 37 21.51 -22.27 -21.37
C SER A 37 20.12 -21.66 -21.49
N VAL A 38 19.82 -21.16 -22.68
CA VAL A 38 18.47 -20.88 -23.16
C VAL A 38 18.06 -21.94 -24.17
N SER A 39 16.93 -22.58 -23.91
CA SER A 39 16.34 -23.60 -24.78
C SER A 39 14.87 -23.32 -25.06
N ASN A 40 14.42 -23.74 -26.24
CA ASN A 40 13.02 -23.99 -26.55
C ASN A 40 12.93 -25.51 -26.79
N PRO A 41 12.86 -26.33 -25.71
CA PRO A 41 12.76 -27.76 -25.88
C PRO A 41 11.46 -28.04 -26.64
N GLU A 42 11.61 -28.68 -27.80
CA GLU A 42 10.58 -29.16 -28.74
C GLU A 42 10.35 -28.37 -30.04
N ASN A 43 10.86 -27.15 -30.26
CA ASN A 43 10.28 -26.29 -31.32
C ASN A 43 8.74 -26.40 -31.23
N ALA A 44 8.18 -26.15 -30.05
CA ALA A 44 6.76 -26.32 -29.76
C ALA A 44 5.95 -25.31 -30.61
N ASN A 45 5.85 -25.59 -31.90
CA ASN A 45 4.82 -25.11 -32.78
C ASN A 45 3.57 -25.76 -32.24
N ASN A 46 2.98 -25.14 -31.23
CA ASN A 46 1.63 -25.47 -30.83
C ASN A 46 0.77 -25.12 -32.04
N ASN A 47 0.53 -26.14 -32.86
CA ASN A 47 -0.59 -26.19 -33.76
C ASN A 47 -1.83 -26.11 -32.87
N LEU A 48 -2.19 -24.89 -32.46
CA LEU A 48 -3.47 -24.53 -31.86
C LEU A 48 -4.50 -24.61 -33.00
N THR A 49 -4.65 -25.81 -33.55
CA THR A 49 -5.34 -26.04 -34.82
C THR A 49 -6.83 -26.05 -34.61
N THR A 50 -7.49 -25.04 -35.17
CA THR A 50 -8.84 -25.16 -35.72
C THR A 50 -8.80 -24.64 -37.15
N THR A 51 -9.63 -25.20 -38.03
CA THR A 51 -9.57 -24.98 -39.51
C THR A 51 -9.87 -23.54 -39.98
N SER A 52 -9.86 -22.53 -39.09
CA SER A 52 -10.16 -21.12 -39.38
C SER A 52 -9.30 -20.10 -38.61
N THR A 53 -8.31 -20.54 -37.81
CA THR A 53 -7.47 -19.67 -36.97
C THR A 53 -6.03 -19.61 -37.46
N THR A 54 -5.32 -18.51 -37.17
CA THR A 54 -3.89 -18.33 -37.48
C THR A 54 -3.03 -19.37 -36.76
N ASP A 55 -2.22 -20.13 -37.49
CA ASP A 55 -1.25 -21.04 -36.87
C ASP A 55 -0.09 -20.24 -36.27
N VAL A 56 0.32 -20.55 -35.04
CA VAL A 56 1.37 -19.80 -34.32
C VAL A 56 2.62 -20.64 -34.18
N VAL A 57 3.75 -20.07 -34.62
CA VAL A 57 5.07 -20.72 -34.60
C VAL A 57 6.06 -19.83 -33.87
N MET A 58 6.90 -20.42 -33.02
CA MET A 58 8.02 -19.74 -32.37
C MET A 58 9.32 -20.37 -32.85
N ASP A 59 10.11 -19.57 -33.56
CA ASP A 59 11.43 -19.97 -34.05
C ASP A 59 12.52 -19.39 -33.14
N MET A 60 13.41 -20.26 -32.69
CA MET A 60 14.62 -19.90 -31.98
C MET A 60 15.79 -20.66 -32.61
N GLN A 61 16.76 -19.93 -33.18
CA GLN A 61 17.90 -20.53 -33.89
C GLN A 61 18.85 -21.28 -32.93
N GLY A 62 18.51 -22.51 -32.56
CA GLY A 62 19.31 -23.38 -31.72
C GLY A 62 19.43 -22.95 -30.25
N LYS A 63 19.83 -23.90 -29.41
CA LYS A 63 20.14 -23.68 -27.98
C LYS A 63 21.26 -22.64 -27.85
N TYR A 64 21.07 -21.62 -27.02
CA TYR A 64 22.13 -20.68 -26.65
C TYR A 64 22.77 -21.17 -25.35
N ALA A 65 24.04 -21.55 -25.39
CA ALA A 65 24.76 -22.08 -24.24
C ALA A 65 26.23 -21.64 -24.32
N PRO A 66 26.57 -20.41 -23.87
CA PRO A 66 27.94 -19.95 -23.85
C PRO A 66 28.78 -20.82 -22.89
N SER A 67 30.02 -21.12 -23.29
CA SER A 67 30.99 -21.80 -22.43
C SER A 67 31.55 -20.84 -21.38
N ASN A 68 31.72 -21.32 -20.14
CA ASN A 68 32.41 -20.60 -19.06
C ASN A 68 31.71 -19.34 -18.53
N THR A 69 30.41 -19.43 -18.20
CA THR A 69 29.67 -18.33 -17.58
C THR A 69 30.17 -18.09 -16.14
N VAL A 70 30.64 -16.87 -15.87
CA VAL A 70 31.10 -16.38 -14.55
C VAL A 70 30.22 -15.19 -14.08
N PRO A 71 30.28 -14.76 -12.81
CA PRO A 71 29.54 -13.59 -12.31
C PRO A 71 29.69 -12.35 -13.19
N GLY A 72 28.62 -11.56 -13.32
CA GLY A 72 28.56 -10.39 -14.20
C GLY A 72 28.12 -10.67 -15.64
N PHE A 73 27.85 -11.94 -16.00
CA PHE A 73 27.48 -12.31 -17.36
C PHE A 73 26.18 -11.65 -17.83
N LYS A 74 26.17 -11.20 -19.10
CA LYS A 74 24.96 -10.81 -19.81
C LYS A 74 24.88 -11.51 -21.16
N GLY A 75 23.75 -12.17 -21.39
CA GLY A 75 23.46 -12.88 -22.63
C GLY A 75 22.13 -12.46 -23.22
N VAL A 76 21.98 -12.60 -24.54
CA VAL A 76 20.71 -12.35 -25.23
C VAL A 76 20.42 -13.45 -26.24
N LYS A 77 19.15 -13.83 -26.35
CA LYS A 77 18.66 -14.72 -27.39
C LYS A 77 17.46 -14.11 -28.11
N GLU A 78 17.57 -14.01 -29.44
CA GLU A 78 16.45 -13.67 -30.31
C GLU A 78 15.49 -14.86 -30.44
N VAL A 79 14.20 -14.56 -30.37
CA VAL A 79 13.09 -15.48 -30.56
C VAL A 79 12.06 -14.81 -31.48
N VAL A 80 11.62 -15.51 -32.51
CA VAL A 80 10.73 -14.96 -33.53
C VAL A 80 9.39 -15.68 -33.49
N VAL A 81 8.31 -14.96 -33.21
CA VAL A 81 6.94 -15.49 -33.26
C VAL A 81 6.31 -15.12 -34.60
N ARG A 82 5.79 -16.14 -35.31
CA ARG A 82 5.19 -16.02 -36.64
C ARG A 82 3.73 -16.45 -36.60
N GLY A 83 2.86 -15.66 -37.23
CA GLY A 83 1.50 -16.05 -37.56
C GLY A 83 1.41 -16.57 -38.98
N LEU A 84 1.07 -17.84 -39.15
CA LEU A 84 0.88 -18.49 -40.44
C LEU A 84 -0.62 -18.61 -40.78
N GLY A 85 -0.95 -18.73 -42.06
CA GLY A 85 -2.32 -18.83 -42.56
C GLY A 85 -2.65 -17.78 -43.62
N GLU A 86 -3.90 -17.80 -44.11
CA GLU A 86 -4.37 -16.84 -45.10
C GLU A 86 -4.64 -15.47 -44.47
N LYS A 87 -4.61 -14.41 -45.27
CA LYS A 87 -4.80 -13.02 -44.83
C LYS A 87 -6.09 -12.79 -44.03
N ASN A 88 -7.12 -13.60 -44.27
CA ASN A 88 -8.44 -13.48 -43.61
C ASN A 88 -8.63 -14.48 -42.45
N SER A 89 -7.57 -15.19 -42.03
CA SER A 89 -7.64 -16.08 -40.87
C SER A 89 -7.89 -15.27 -39.61
N ILE A 90 -8.64 -15.84 -38.66
CA ILE A 90 -8.90 -15.19 -37.37
C ILE A 90 -7.59 -15.19 -36.57
N PRO A 91 -7.16 -14.04 -36.00
CA PRO A 91 -5.99 -13.98 -35.14
C PRO A 91 -6.07 -14.98 -33.99
N SER A 92 -4.93 -15.58 -33.65
CA SER A 92 -4.84 -16.56 -32.57
C SER A 92 -4.35 -15.91 -31.28
N GLU A 93 -4.94 -16.33 -30.17
CA GLU A 93 -4.52 -15.92 -28.84
C GLU A 93 -3.61 -16.99 -28.23
N ALA A 94 -2.39 -16.60 -27.91
CA ALA A 94 -1.36 -17.48 -27.36
C ALA A 94 -0.68 -16.82 -26.15
N SER A 95 0.26 -17.52 -25.54
CA SER A 95 1.18 -16.95 -24.56
C SER A 95 2.63 -17.32 -24.88
N ILE A 96 3.56 -16.40 -24.60
CA ILE A 96 4.98 -16.71 -24.50
C ILE A 96 5.24 -17.11 -23.06
N GLN A 97 5.76 -18.31 -22.82
CA GLN A 97 6.06 -18.81 -21.48
C GLN A 97 7.57 -18.81 -21.27
N ILE A 98 8.00 -18.27 -20.13
CA ILE A 98 9.38 -18.25 -19.67
C ILE A 98 9.44 -19.09 -18.39
N THR A 99 10.29 -20.11 -18.37
CA THR A 99 10.44 -21.05 -17.27
C THR A 99 11.91 -21.12 -16.87
N PRO A 100 12.30 -20.31 -15.86
CA PRO A 100 13.62 -20.37 -15.26
C PRO A 100 13.81 -21.66 -14.47
N ASP A 101 15.01 -22.22 -14.54
CA ASP A 101 15.51 -23.24 -13.61
C ASP A 101 16.83 -22.73 -13.08
N PHE A 102 16.75 -21.98 -11.98
CA PHE A 102 17.90 -21.29 -11.41
C PHE A 102 18.54 -22.05 -10.26
N ALA A 103 17.94 -23.10 -9.70
CA ALA A 103 18.49 -23.81 -8.55
C ALA A 103 19.05 -22.83 -7.49
N ASP A 104 20.36 -22.84 -7.24
CA ASP A 104 21.05 -22.00 -6.25
C ASP A 104 21.38 -20.57 -6.74
N PHE A 105 20.99 -20.21 -7.96
CA PHE A 105 21.24 -18.91 -8.59
C PHE A 105 20.05 -17.95 -8.47
N GLY A 106 18.99 -18.32 -7.74
CA GLY A 106 17.70 -17.63 -7.78
C GLY A 106 17.71 -16.14 -7.40
N ASN A 107 18.70 -15.70 -6.62
CA ASN A 107 18.87 -14.29 -6.23
C ASN A 107 19.85 -13.52 -7.13
N ASP A 108 20.65 -14.24 -7.92
CA ASP A 108 21.77 -13.66 -8.66
C ASP A 108 21.52 -13.68 -10.18
N VAL A 109 20.55 -14.45 -10.65
CA VAL A 109 20.17 -14.47 -12.07
C VAL A 109 18.79 -13.85 -12.25
N THR A 110 18.71 -12.93 -13.21
CA THR A 110 17.46 -12.31 -13.66
C THR A 110 17.35 -12.39 -15.18
N TRP A 111 16.15 -12.16 -15.69
CA TRP A 111 15.89 -12.15 -17.13
C TRP A 111 14.90 -11.04 -17.50
N LYS A 112 14.99 -10.58 -18.75
CA LYS A 112 14.13 -9.53 -19.33
C LYS A 112 13.75 -9.91 -20.76
N LEU A 113 12.46 -9.79 -21.10
CA LEU A 113 11.93 -10.02 -22.44
C LEU A 113 11.58 -8.70 -23.09
N TYR A 114 12.26 -8.38 -24.18
CA TYR A 114 12.01 -7.18 -24.99
C TYR A 114 11.32 -7.53 -26.29
N LYS A 115 10.43 -6.65 -26.79
CA LYS A 115 10.02 -6.61 -28.19
C LYS A 115 10.76 -5.47 -28.90
N SER A 116 11.38 -5.78 -30.03
CA SER A 116 12.14 -4.80 -30.80
C SER A 116 12.25 -5.22 -32.27
N ASP A 117 12.15 -4.26 -33.18
CA ASP A 117 12.46 -4.49 -34.60
C ASP A 117 13.97 -4.38 -34.89
N THR A 118 14.69 -3.68 -34.00
CA THR A 118 16.14 -3.53 -34.04
C THR A 118 16.80 -4.58 -33.13
N PRO A 119 17.85 -5.30 -33.60
CA PRO A 119 18.51 -6.32 -32.78
C PRO A 119 19.05 -5.79 -31.45
N ILE A 120 18.84 -6.55 -30.38
CA ILE A 120 19.53 -6.36 -29.10
C ILE A 120 20.76 -7.26 -29.08
N THR A 121 21.91 -6.71 -28.72
CA THR A 121 23.17 -7.46 -28.62
C THR A 121 23.77 -7.28 -27.23
N CYS A 122 24.33 -8.35 -26.68
CA CYS A 122 25.07 -8.29 -25.42
C CYS A 122 26.51 -8.71 -25.63
N THR A 123 27.44 -8.01 -25.00
CA THR A 123 28.86 -8.32 -25.00
C THR A 123 29.27 -8.64 -23.57
N SER A 124 29.94 -9.78 -23.38
CA SER A 124 30.48 -10.22 -22.09
C SER A 124 31.93 -10.63 -22.30
N ASN A 125 32.88 -9.76 -21.92
CA ASN A 125 34.32 -10.01 -22.03
C ASN A 125 34.90 -10.40 -20.66
N VAL A 126 35.49 -11.59 -20.55
CA VAL A 126 36.10 -12.07 -19.30
C VAL A 126 37.41 -11.30 -19.08
N ASN A 127 37.63 -10.75 -17.89
CA ASN A 127 38.90 -10.12 -17.55
C ASN A 127 39.94 -11.21 -17.21
N GLU A 128 40.98 -11.35 -18.04
CA GLU A 128 42.01 -12.37 -17.87
C GLU A 128 42.89 -12.06 -16.64
N GLY A 129 42.42 -12.51 -15.47
CA GLY A 129 43.11 -12.34 -14.18
C GLY A 129 42.16 -12.34 -12.99
N ILE A 130 40.88 -11.99 -13.19
CA ILE A 130 39.86 -11.91 -12.13
C ILE A 130 38.56 -12.56 -12.64
N GLN A 131 37.93 -13.44 -11.84
CA GLN A 131 36.85 -14.34 -12.28
C GLN A 131 35.45 -13.68 -12.24
N TYR A 132 35.27 -12.56 -12.95
CA TYR A 132 33.96 -11.95 -13.21
C TYR A 132 34.00 -11.14 -14.53
N TYR A 133 32.84 -10.75 -15.07
CA TYR A 133 32.70 -9.83 -16.21
C TYR A 133 32.50 -8.38 -15.69
N ASP A 134 33.50 -7.51 -15.81
CA ASP A 134 33.39 -6.10 -15.36
C ASP A 134 32.70 -5.19 -16.41
N GLU A 135 32.74 -5.57 -17.68
CA GLU A 135 32.28 -4.74 -18.82
C GLU A 135 31.08 -5.34 -19.57
N ALA A 136 30.31 -6.23 -18.93
CA ALA A 136 29.16 -6.83 -19.59
C ALA A 136 28.04 -5.82 -19.84
N THR A 137 27.71 -5.58 -21.11
CA THR A 137 26.71 -4.60 -21.53
C THR A 137 25.78 -5.19 -22.58
N CYS A 138 24.54 -4.73 -22.58
CA CYS A 138 23.57 -5.01 -23.64
C CYS A 138 23.17 -3.68 -24.29
N ASP A 139 23.29 -3.61 -25.61
CA ASP A 139 22.81 -2.47 -26.40
C ASP A 139 21.31 -2.65 -26.64
N ILE A 140 20.51 -1.95 -25.84
CA ILE A 140 19.04 -1.98 -25.90
C ILE A 140 18.58 -0.72 -26.64
N PRO A 141 18.05 -0.84 -27.87
CA PRO A 141 17.56 0.29 -28.64
C PRO A 141 16.48 1.05 -27.88
N LYS A 142 16.44 2.38 -27.99
CA LYS A 142 15.38 3.20 -27.38
C LYS A 142 13.96 2.84 -27.87
N SER A 143 13.85 2.22 -29.04
CA SER A 143 12.59 1.72 -29.59
C SER A 143 12.15 0.37 -29.02
N ALA A 144 13.02 -0.33 -28.28
CA ALA A 144 12.69 -1.59 -27.67
C ALA A 144 11.70 -1.38 -26.51
N SER A 145 10.66 -2.21 -26.45
CA SER A 145 9.70 -2.22 -25.36
C SER A 145 10.03 -3.38 -24.43
N LEU A 146 10.30 -3.10 -23.15
CA LEU A 146 10.37 -4.13 -22.12
C LEU A 146 8.96 -4.66 -21.87
N LEU A 147 8.76 -5.96 -22.08
CA LEU A 147 7.46 -6.59 -21.94
C LEU A 147 7.33 -7.39 -20.65
N LEU A 148 8.40 -8.11 -20.26
CA LEU A 148 8.46 -8.89 -19.03
C LEU A 148 9.85 -8.82 -18.41
N GLU A 149 9.92 -9.00 -17.09
CA GLU A 149 11.16 -9.26 -16.37
C GLU A 149 10.91 -10.20 -15.19
N GLY A 150 11.93 -10.94 -14.75
CA GLY A 150 11.76 -11.86 -13.63
C GLY A 150 13.05 -12.51 -13.13
N GLY A 151 12.92 -13.28 -12.06
CA GLY A 151 13.97 -14.08 -11.43
C GLY A 151 13.72 -15.58 -11.64
N ALA A 152 13.79 -16.37 -10.57
CA ALA A 152 13.65 -17.83 -10.62
C ALA A 152 12.22 -18.35 -10.90
N GLU A 153 11.22 -17.49 -10.90
CA GLU A 153 9.82 -17.87 -11.10
C GLU A 153 9.44 -17.87 -12.58
N SER A 154 8.61 -18.83 -12.98
CA SER A 154 8.04 -18.86 -14.32
C SER A 154 7.15 -17.64 -14.56
N SER A 155 7.15 -17.13 -15.79
CA SER A 155 6.28 -16.05 -16.23
C SER A 155 5.71 -16.28 -17.61
N TYR A 156 4.68 -15.52 -18.00
CA TYR A 156 4.19 -15.57 -19.37
C TYR A 156 3.58 -14.26 -19.87
N LEU A 157 3.64 -14.04 -21.17
CA LEU A 157 3.04 -12.89 -21.85
C LEU A 157 1.92 -13.37 -22.78
N ASN A 158 0.68 -12.97 -22.54
CA ASN A 158 -0.40 -13.18 -23.50
C ASN A 158 -0.16 -12.34 -24.76
N ILE A 159 -0.31 -12.95 -25.94
CA ILE A 159 -0.09 -12.33 -27.24
C ILE A 159 -1.24 -12.63 -28.21
N THR A 160 -1.60 -11.64 -29.02
CA THR A 160 -2.46 -11.82 -30.19
C THR A 160 -1.59 -11.92 -31.43
N VAL A 161 -1.71 -13.02 -32.17
CA VAL A 161 -0.90 -13.29 -33.36
C VAL A 161 -1.79 -13.23 -34.60
N ASN A 162 -1.54 -12.23 -35.44
CA ASN A 162 -2.26 -12.03 -36.70
C ASN A 162 -1.64 -12.89 -37.82
N PRO A 163 -2.40 -13.32 -38.84
CA PRO A 163 -1.85 -14.07 -39.96
C PRO A 163 -0.84 -13.24 -40.75
N LEU A 164 0.17 -13.90 -41.33
CA LEU A 164 1.23 -13.29 -42.14
C LEU A 164 2.05 -12.23 -41.38
N THR A 165 2.23 -12.42 -40.07
CA THR A 165 3.06 -11.53 -39.23
C THR A 165 4.31 -12.21 -38.70
N GLU A 166 5.33 -11.40 -38.44
CA GLU A 166 6.57 -11.80 -37.78
C GLU A 166 6.86 -10.77 -36.68
N THR A 167 6.98 -11.23 -35.44
CA THR A 167 7.31 -10.39 -34.29
C THR A 167 8.56 -10.91 -33.61
N LYS A 168 9.53 -10.03 -33.38
CA LYS A 168 10.81 -10.37 -32.75
C LYS A 168 10.82 -10.02 -31.28
N TYR A 169 11.28 -10.99 -30.50
CA TYR A 169 11.50 -10.88 -29.07
C TYR A 169 12.95 -11.18 -28.74
N TYR A 170 13.47 -10.55 -27.69
CA TYR A 170 14.83 -10.73 -27.21
C TYR A 170 14.79 -11.04 -25.72
N LEU A 171 15.19 -12.26 -25.36
CA LEU A 171 15.34 -12.68 -23.98
C LEU A 171 16.77 -12.37 -23.52
N VAL A 172 16.92 -11.36 -22.68
CA VAL A 172 18.17 -10.97 -22.02
C VAL A 172 18.24 -11.68 -20.68
N VAL A 173 19.37 -12.30 -20.35
CA VAL A 173 19.64 -12.94 -19.06
C VAL A 173 20.86 -12.29 -18.43
N GLU A 174 20.75 -11.89 -17.17
CA GLU A 174 21.78 -11.18 -16.42
C GLU A 174 22.15 -11.99 -15.17
N TYR A 175 23.42 -12.32 -15.01
CA TYR A 175 23.98 -12.95 -13.81
C TYR A 175 24.79 -11.89 -13.05
N ALA A 176 24.34 -11.56 -11.84
CA ALA A 176 24.90 -10.51 -11.02
C ALA A 176 26.33 -10.81 -10.57
N ASN A 177 27.11 -9.74 -10.38
CA ASN A 177 28.44 -9.76 -9.81
C ASN A 177 28.38 -9.11 -8.41
N ASN A 178 27.81 -9.80 -7.43
CA ASN A 178 27.58 -9.27 -6.09
C ASN A 178 27.78 -10.34 -5.01
N GLY A 179 28.64 -10.04 -4.04
CA GLY A 179 28.83 -10.89 -2.86
C GLY A 179 29.60 -12.18 -3.12
N ASP A 180 29.44 -13.15 -2.20
CA ASP A 180 30.07 -14.47 -2.28
C ASP A 180 29.16 -15.46 -3.02
N GLN A 181 29.60 -15.86 -4.22
CA GLN A 181 28.90 -16.78 -5.11
C GLN A 181 29.61 -18.14 -5.22
N SER A 182 30.48 -18.47 -4.26
CA SER A 182 31.23 -19.74 -4.25
C SER A 182 30.35 -20.99 -4.20
N SER A 183 29.15 -20.88 -3.60
CA SER A 183 28.16 -21.97 -3.52
C SER A 183 27.54 -22.35 -4.88
N GLN A 184 27.71 -21.51 -5.90
CA GLN A 184 27.18 -21.68 -7.25
C GLN A 184 28.18 -22.34 -8.21
N MET A 185 29.42 -22.53 -7.77
CA MET A 185 30.49 -23.10 -8.59
C MET A 185 30.15 -24.51 -9.10
N GLY A 186 30.30 -24.73 -10.41
CA GLY A 186 30.04 -26.01 -11.06
C GLY A 186 28.55 -26.36 -11.21
N LYS A 187 27.65 -25.49 -10.77
CA LYS A 187 26.21 -25.66 -10.92
C LYS A 187 25.73 -25.08 -12.25
N SER A 188 24.46 -25.34 -12.57
CA SER A 188 23.86 -24.91 -13.83
C SER A 188 22.58 -24.14 -13.55
N PHE A 189 22.30 -23.16 -14.39
CA PHE A 189 20.99 -22.51 -14.47
C PHE A 189 20.55 -22.44 -15.92
N SER A 190 19.23 -22.44 -16.15
CA SER A 190 18.68 -22.35 -17.48
C SER A 190 17.43 -21.48 -17.52
N VAL A 191 17.11 -20.96 -18.71
CA VAL A 191 15.82 -20.33 -18.98
C VAL A 191 15.22 -21.01 -20.19
N THR A 192 14.04 -21.58 -20.00
CA THR A 192 13.25 -22.12 -21.11
C THR A 192 12.29 -21.05 -21.61
N ILE A 193 12.19 -20.87 -22.93
CA ILE A 193 11.17 -20.02 -23.56
C ILE A 193 10.36 -20.84 -24.57
N GLY A 194 9.03 -20.75 -24.50
CA GLY A 194 8.13 -21.53 -25.33
C GLY A 194 6.79 -20.83 -25.60
N LEU A 195 5.94 -21.49 -26.37
CA LEU A 195 4.56 -21.07 -26.63
C LEU A 195 3.57 -21.87 -25.78
N GLY A 196 2.55 -21.19 -25.27
CA GLY A 196 1.40 -21.77 -24.60
C GLY A 196 0.08 -21.28 -25.17
N SER A 197 -1.02 -21.85 -24.69
CA SER A 197 -2.35 -21.27 -24.91
C SER A 197 -2.47 -19.93 -24.18
N LYS A 198 -3.39 -19.06 -24.61
CA LYS A 198 -3.75 -17.85 -23.85
C LYS A 198 -4.06 -18.24 -22.41
N VAL A 199 -3.37 -17.63 -21.45
CA VAL A 199 -3.67 -17.86 -20.04
C VAL A 199 -4.85 -16.97 -19.67
N LYS A 200 -5.88 -17.59 -19.09
CA LYS A 200 -7.08 -16.88 -18.64
C LYS A 200 -6.72 -15.97 -17.46
N SER A 201 -7.41 -14.84 -17.36
CA SER A 201 -7.26 -13.96 -16.20
C SER A 201 -7.73 -14.71 -14.95
N PRO A 202 -6.93 -14.76 -13.87
CA PRO A 202 -7.34 -15.32 -12.58
C PRO A 202 -8.56 -14.64 -11.99
N ILE A 203 -8.95 -13.46 -12.47
CA ILE A 203 -10.14 -12.76 -11.96
C ILE A 203 -11.41 -13.58 -12.16
N ASP A 204 -11.56 -14.26 -13.30
CA ASP A 204 -12.74 -15.12 -13.51
C ASP A 204 -12.74 -16.32 -12.55
N ASP A 205 -11.57 -16.88 -12.26
CA ASP A 205 -11.40 -17.96 -11.30
C ASP A 205 -11.62 -17.50 -9.86
N ILE A 206 -11.25 -16.25 -9.52
CA ILE A 206 -11.59 -15.62 -8.24
C ILE A 206 -13.11 -15.47 -8.14
N ILE A 207 -13.75 -14.84 -9.13
CA ILE A 207 -15.21 -14.62 -9.13
C ILE A 207 -15.97 -15.95 -9.05
N ALA A 208 -15.46 -17.02 -9.65
CA ALA A 208 -16.05 -18.35 -9.56
C ALA A 208 -16.05 -18.94 -8.14
N GLN A 209 -15.25 -18.40 -7.20
CA GLN A 209 -15.24 -18.76 -5.78
C GLN A 209 -16.35 -18.08 -4.96
N LEU A 210 -17.23 -17.31 -5.60
CA LEU A 210 -18.38 -16.68 -4.95
C LEU A 210 -19.13 -17.69 -4.07
N ASP A 211 -19.32 -17.33 -2.80
CA ASP A 211 -20.04 -18.19 -1.86
C ASP A 211 -21.48 -18.39 -2.31
N THR A 212 -21.88 -19.66 -2.35
CA THR A 212 -23.26 -20.09 -2.63
C THR A 212 -23.88 -20.82 -1.44
N THR A 213 -23.15 -20.94 -0.32
CA THR A 213 -23.60 -21.63 0.89
C THR A 213 -24.46 -20.74 1.80
N GLY A 214 -24.49 -19.44 1.54
CA GLY A 214 -25.32 -18.47 2.27
C GLY A 214 -24.61 -17.84 3.48
N LYS A 215 -23.28 -17.91 3.53
CA LYS A 215 -22.45 -17.25 4.56
C LYS A 215 -22.24 -15.76 4.29
N CYS A 216 -22.45 -15.31 3.06
CA CYS A 216 -22.35 -13.90 2.74
C CYS A 216 -23.41 -13.06 3.45
N PRO A 217 -23.03 -11.88 3.98
CA PRO A 217 -24.00 -10.90 4.48
C PRO A 217 -25.04 -10.53 3.42
N THR A 218 -26.26 -10.24 3.86
CA THR A 218 -27.36 -9.88 2.94
C THR A 218 -27.11 -8.50 2.32
N VAL A 219 -27.38 -8.37 1.03
CA VAL A 219 -27.30 -7.10 0.29
C VAL A 219 -28.71 -6.50 0.19
N ASN A 220 -28.83 -5.22 0.52
CA ASN A 220 -30.05 -4.43 0.40
C ASN A 220 -30.30 -4.00 -1.06
N ASP A 221 -31.52 -3.58 -1.36
CA ASP A 221 -31.89 -3.06 -2.71
C ASP A 221 -31.06 -1.84 -3.14
N ASP A 222 -30.59 -1.05 -2.17
CA ASP A 222 -29.71 0.12 -2.41
C ASP A 222 -28.23 -0.26 -2.62
N GLY A 223 -27.91 -1.56 -2.63
CA GLY A 223 -26.55 -2.09 -2.81
C GLY A 223 -25.71 -2.13 -1.54
N SER A 224 -26.19 -1.56 -0.43
CA SER A 224 -25.49 -1.66 0.86
C SER A 224 -25.60 -3.05 1.48
N VAL A 225 -24.69 -3.38 2.38
CA VAL A 225 -24.54 -4.72 2.96
C VAL A 225 -24.85 -4.70 4.45
N ASN A 226 -25.69 -5.63 4.92
CA ASN A 226 -26.02 -5.80 6.34
C ASN A 226 -25.06 -6.78 6.99
N VAL A 227 -23.99 -6.27 7.60
CA VAL A 227 -23.04 -7.08 8.38
C VAL A 227 -23.49 -7.15 9.83
N THR A 228 -23.59 -8.35 10.39
CA THR A 228 -24.15 -8.58 11.74
C THR A 228 -23.10 -8.94 12.79
N GLY A 229 -21.86 -9.20 12.39
CA GLY A 229 -20.81 -9.61 13.29
C GLY A 229 -19.45 -9.82 12.63
N VAL A 230 -18.51 -10.22 13.46
CA VAL A 230 -17.16 -10.66 13.09
C VAL A 230 -17.19 -11.93 12.25
N GLU A 231 -16.22 -12.10 11.33
CA GLU A 231 -15.92 -13.39 10.70
C GLU A 231 -14.42 -13.65 10.84
N ALA A 232 -14.06 -14.76 11.50
CA ALA A 232 -12.69 -15.08 11.89
C ALA A 232 -12.28 -16.50 11.47
N THR A 233 -13.19 -17.28 10.89
CA THR A 233 -13.03 -18.73 10.74
C THR A 233 -13.02 -19.18 9.30
N ASP A 234 -14.04 -18.79 8.54
CA ASP A 234 -14.19 -19.18 7.15
C ASP A 234 -13.65 -18.07 6.24
N GLY A 235 -12.92 -18.43 5.20
CA GLY A 235 -12.54 -17.51 4.13
C GLY A 235 -13.43 -17.73 2.90
N TYR A 236 -14.12 -16.67 2.45
CA TYR A 236 -15.00 -16.76 1.29
C TYR A 236 -15.15 -15.43 0.56
N LEU A 237 -15.66 -15.51 -0.68
CA LEU A 237 -15.89 -14.36 -1.53
C LEU A 237 -17.38 -14.00 -1.55
N CYS A 238 -17.68 -12.72 -1.38
CA CYS A 238 -19.02 -12.18 -1.39
C CYS A 238 -19.22 -11.15 -2.49
N LYS A 239 -20.47 -10.83 -2.81
CA LYS A 239 -20.84 -9.89 -3.85
C LYS A 239 -21.59 -8.70 -3.27
N ALA A 240 -21.27 -7.50 -3.72
CA ALA A 240 -22.00 -6.26 -3.43
C ALA A 240 -21.84 -5.25 -4.58
N LYS A 241 -22.59 -4.15 -4.55
CA LYS A 241 -22.48 -3.09 -5.55
C LYS A 241 -21.43 -2.06 -5.13
N ASP A 242 -20.55 -1.68 -6.05
CA ASP A 242 -19.71 -0.49 -5.95
C ASP A 242 -20.15 0.58 -6.98
N ALA A 243 -19.37 1.65 -7.14
CA ALA A 243 -19.69 2.72 -8.09
C ALA A 243 -19.61 2.29 -9.56
N TYR A 244 -18.95 1.16 -9.84
CA TYR A 244 -18.65 0.68 -11.18
C TYR A 244 -19.47 -0.57 -11.56
N GLY A 245 -20.16 -1.20 -10.60
CA GLY A 245 -21.05 -2.32 -10.86
C GLY A 245 -21.00 -3.39 -9.77
N ASP A 246 -20.99 -4.65 -10.20
CA ASP A 246 -20.89 -5.80 -9.31
C ASP A 246 -19.44 -6.02 -8.85
N SER A 247 -19.17 -5.75 -7.57
CA SER A 247 -17.90 -6.02 -6.93
C SER A 247 -17.93 -7.32 -6.12
N TYR A 248 -16.77 -7.96 -6.03
CA TYR A 248 -16.57 -9.23 -5.31
C TYR A 248 -15.50 -9.05 -4.25
N TYR A 249 -15.87 -9.10 -2.97
CA TYR A 249 -14.98 -8.82 -1.84
C TYR A 249 -14.72 -10.06 -0.99
N TYR A 250 -13.49 -10.17 -0.49
CA TYR A 250 -13.09 -11.24 0.40
C TYR A 250 -13.55 -10.95 1.84
N ARG A 251 -13.98 -11.99 2.55
CA ARG A 251 -14.39 -11.93 3.96
C ARG A 251 -13.82 -13.11 4.76
N GLY A 252 -13.32 -12.80 5.96
CA GLY A 252 -12.92 -13.78 6.96
C GLY A 252 -11.50 -14.29 6.82
N ASN A 253 -11.28 -15.56 7.12
CA ASN A 253 -9.96 -16.19 7.16
C ASN A 253 -9.50 -16.67 5.77
N VAL A 254 -9.31 -15.72 4.85
CA VAL A 254 -8.95 -16.00 3.45
C VAL A 254 -7.46 -16.26 3.31
N THR A 255 -7.06 -17.36 2.65
CA THR A 255 -5.64 -17.78 2.52
C THR A 255 -5.13 -17.80 1.09
N ASN A 256 -5.95 -17.41 0.13
CA ASN A 256 -5.67 -17.47 -1.31
C ASN A 256 -5.85 -16.11 -2.01
N ASN A 257 -5.52 -15.02 -1.32
CA ASN A 257 -5.65 -13.65 -1.83
C ASN A 257 -4.33 -12.87 -1.79
N TYR A 258 -3.17 -13.54 -1.78
CA TYR A 258 -1.87 -12.90 -1.85
C TYR A 258 -1.52 -12.49 -3.28
N VAL A 259 -0.91 -11.32 -3.43
CA VAL A 259 -0.35 -10.81 -4.69
C VAL A 259 1.10 -10.41 -4.43
N LYS A 260 1.99 -10.82 -5.32
CA LYS A 260 3.39 -10.38 -5.34
C LYS A 260 3.52 -9.30 -6.41
N PHE A 261 3.69 -8.05 -5.99
CA PHE A 261 3.70 -6.88 -6.88
C PHE A 261 4.78 -5.90 -6.46
N GLY A 262 5.78 -5.73 -7.32
CA GLY A 262 6.90 -4.84 -7.10
C GLY A 262 7.96 -5.39 -6.13
N ARG A 263 9.05 -4.64 -6.04
CA ARG A 263 10.20 -4.94 -5.19
C ARG A 263 10.72 -3.62 -4.62
N TRP A 264 11.11 -3.63 -3.37
CA TRP A 264 11.82 -2.51 -2.76
C TRP A 264 13.15 -2.28 -3.48
N SER A 265 13.52 -1.02 -3.64
CA SER A 265 14.81 -0.67 -4.21
C SER A 265 15.97 -1.25 -3.37
N ASN A 266 17.12 -1.50 -4.00
CA ASN A 266 18.30 -2.04 -3.32
C ASN A 266 18.92 -1.05 -2.32
N ASP A 267 18.57 0.24 -2.43
CA ASP A 267 18.95 1.30 -1.50
C ASP A 267 17.83 1.66 -0.52
N ALA A 268 16.73 0.88 -0.47
CA ALA A 268 15.66 1.13 0.49
C ALA A 268 16.20 1.05 1.92
N PRO A 269 15.93 2.07 2.77
CA PRO A 269 16.46 2.10 4.12
C PRO A 269 15.91 0.96 4.96
N THR A 270 16.72 0.47 5.89
CA THR A 270 16.23 -0.37 6.99
C THR A 270 15.55 0.54 7.99
N LEU A 271 14.31 0.23 8.34
CA LEU A 271 13.61 0.93 9.41
C LEU A 271 13.86 0.19 10.72
N VAL A 272 14.19 0.93 11.79
CA VAL A 272 14.15 0.39 13.15
C VAL A 272 12.93 0.98 13.82
N VAL A 273 12.09 0.11 14.37
CA VAL A 273 10.81 0.49 14.94
C VAL A 273 10.61 -0.20 16.28
N ASP A 274 9.96 0.49 17.21
CA ASP A 274 9.28 -0.17 18.31
C ASP A 274 7.96 -0.76 17.80
N GLU A 275 7.74 -2.05 17.96
CA GLU A 275 6.52 -2.72 17.48
C GLU A 275 5.28 -2.41 18.31
N TYR A 276 5.42 -1.82 19.51
CA TYR A 276 4.30 -1.48 20.36
C TYR A 276 3.62 -0.17 19.95
N ASP A 277 4.41 0.88 19.69
CA ASP A 277 3.93 2.23 19.35
C ASP A 277 4.36 2.67 17.93
N GLY A 278 5.17 1.90 17.22
CA GLY A 278 5.63 2.25 15.87
C GLY A 278 6.57 3.45 15.82
N GLU A 279 7.14 3.86 16.95
CA GLU A 279 8.18 4.88 16.97
C GLU A 279 9.40 4.41 16.17
N GLN A 280 9.91 5.29 15.31
CA GLN A 280 11.06 5.02 14.46
C GLN A 280 12.34 5.54 15.11
N TYR A 281 13.38 4.73 15.03
CA TYR A 281 14.68 4.99 15.64
C TYR A 281 15.80 4.90 14.61
N ASP A 282 16.93 5.57 14.89
CA ASP A 282 18.09 5.56 13.99
C ASP A 282 18.83 4.21 14.01
N SER A 283 18.69 3.43 15.10
CA SER A 283 19.33 2.12 15.26
C SER A 283 18.61 1.27 16.31
N LEU A 284 18.84 -0.05 16.31
CA LEU A 284 18.35 -0.95 17.37
C LEU A 284 18.81 -0.54 18.76
N ASP A 285 20.05 -0.06 18.88
CA ASP A 285 20.59 0.39 20.16
C ASP A 285 19.88 1.67 20.62
N ASP A 286 19.59 2.58 19.70
CA ASP A 286 18.84 3.80 20.00
C ASP A 286 17.41 3.46 20.47
N CYS A 287 16.73 2.57 19.75
CA CYS A 287 15.43 2.05 20.16
C CYS A 287 15.49 1.42 21.55
N LYS A 288 16.38 0.46 21.80
CA LYS A 288 16.45 -0.24 23.10
C LYS A 288 16.76 0.68 24.29
N ASN A 289 17.38 1.83 24.05
CA ASN A 289 17.72 2.80 25.10
C ASN A 289 16.64 3.84 25.36
N HIS A 290 15.73 4.06 24.41
CA HIS A 290 14.74 5.15 24.48
C HIS A 290 13.28 4.67 24.39
N SER A 291 13.03 3.50 23.81
CA SER A 291 11.71 2.87 23.76
C SER A 291 11.25 2.48 25.16
N ASP A 292 10.01 2.85 25.47
CA ASP A 292 9.36 2.49 26.72
C ASP A 292 9.00 0.98 26.77
N SER A 293 8.79 0.34 25.61
CA SER A 293 8.41 -1.08 25.52
C SER A 293 9.62 -2.01 25.44
N GLY A 294 10.73 -1.54 24.86
CA GLY A 294 11.92 -2.31 24.49
C GLY A 294 11.70 -3.30 23.34
N ASN A 295 10.52 -3.32 22.70
CA ASN A 295 10.15 -4.28 21.66
C ASN A 295 10.58 -3.80 20.26
N CYS A 296 11.88 -3.72 20.05
CA CYS A 296 12.48 -3.13 18.84
C CYS A 296 12.75 -4.16 17.74
N THR A 297 12.35 -3.85 16.50
CA THR A 297 12.56 -4.69 15.31
C THR A 297 13.18 -3.91 14.16
N GLU A 298 14.02 -4.58 13.37
CA GLU A 298 14.56 -4.08 12.11
C GLU A 298 13.75 -4.60 10.91
N LEU A 299 13.26 -3.68 10.11
CA LEU A 299 12.56 -3.97 8.86
C LEU A 299 13.53 -3.76 7.70
N ALA A 300 14.35 -4.78 7.45
CA ALA A 300 15.28 -4.79 6.32
C ALA A 300 14.52 -5.04 5.01
N ARG A 301 14.34 -3.99 4.20
CA ARG A 301 13.51 -4.04 2.98
C ARG A 301 14.30 -4.00 1.69
N ALA A 302 15.56 -3.57 1.73
CA ALA A 302 16.43 -3.42 0.57
C ALA A 302 16.35 -4.66 -0.35
N GLY A 303 15.90 -4.43 -1.59
CA GLY A 303 15.80 -5.48 -2.58
C GLY A 303 14.88 -6.63 -2.19
N LYS A 304 13.86 -6.45 -1.34
CA LYS A 304 12.86 -7.50 -1.06
C LYS A 304 11.60 -7.31 -1.89
N ASP A 305 10.94 -8.41 -2.22
CA ASP A 305 9.65 -8.38 -2.91
C ASP A 305 8.58 -7.73 -2.03
N MET A 306 7.57 -7.11 -2.66
CA MET A 306 6.42 -6.55 -1.96
C MET A 306 5.21 -7.48 -2.11
N TYR A 307 4.62 -7.85 -0.98
CA TYR A 307 3.42 -8.68 -0.89
C TYR A 307 2.21 -7.82 -0.54
N TRP A 308 1.07 -8.21 -1.10
CA TRP A 308 -0.20 -7.49 -1.00
C TRP A 308 -1.33 -8.49 -0.80
N ARG A 309 -2.45 -8.02 -0.24
CA ARG A 309 -3.70 -8.79 -0.16
C ARG A 309 -4.77 -8.19 -1.06
N ILE A 310 -5.43 -9.03 -1.85
CA ILE A 310 -6.65 -8.63 -2.56
C ILE A 310 -7.75 -8.44 -1.54
N VAL A 311 -8.34 -7.24 -1.55
CA VAL A 311 -9.49 -6.90 -0.74
C VAL A 311 -10.77 -7.19 -1.53
N ARG A 312 -10.81 -6.78 -2.79
CA ARG A 312 -11.94 -7.00 -3.70
C ARG A 312 -11.56 -6.87 -5.17
N ILE A 313 -12.38 -7.48 -6.03
CA ILE A 313 -12.49 -7.17 -7.46
C ILE A 313 -13.59 -6.11 -7.60
N ASN A 314 -13.27 -4.94 -8.15
CA ASN A 314 -14.21 -3.84 -8.38
C ASN A 314 -15.17 -4.15 -9.54
N GLY A 315 -16.24 -3.39 -9.69
CA GLY A 315 -17.25 -3.56 -10.75
C GLY A 315 -16.71 -3.38 -12.17
N ASP A 316 -15.65 -2.58 -12.33
CA ASP A 316 -14.88 -2.42 -13.58
C ASP A 316 -13.78 -3.49 -13.77
N ARG A 317 -13.75 -4.49 -12.88
CA ARG A 317 -12.78 -5.58 -12.80
C ARG A 317 -11.36 -5.19 -12.37
N THR A 318 -11.11 -3.95 -11.98
CA THR A 318 -9.85 -3.60 -11.32
C THR A 318 -9.73 -4.31 -9.96
N VAL A 319 -8.52 -4.58 -9.50
CA VAL A 319 -8.26 -5.36 -8.28
C VAL A 319 -7.76 -4.45 -7.18
N ARG A 320 -8.56 -4.25 -6.13
CA ARG A 320 -8.14 -3.46 -4.96
C ARG A 320 -7.25 -4.30 -4.07
N VAL A 321 -6.04 -3.80 -3.80
CA VAL A 321 -5.04 -4.47 -2.97
C VAL A 321 -4.51 -3.56 -1.87
N ILE A 322 -4.14 -4.15 -0.73
CA ILE A 322 -3.51 -3.49 0.41
C ILE A 322 -2.14 -4.13 0.69
N TYR A 323 -1.16 -3.31 1.06
CA TYR A 323 0.18 -3.80 1.39
C TYR A 323 0.17 -4.77 2.58
N ASP A 324 1.01 -5.79 2.49
CA ASP A 324 1.11 -6.87 3.48
C ASP A 324 2.57 -7.33 3.66
N GLY A 325 3.54 -6.45 3.41
CA GLY A 325 4.93 -6.65 3.81
C GLY A 325 5.87 -7.22 2.75
N THR A 326 6.99 -7.76 3.22
CA THR A 326 8.07 -8.33 2.40
C THR A 326 8.03 -9.85 2.32
N SER A 327 7.01 -10.46 2.93
CA SER A 327 6.72 -11.89 2.86
C SER A 327 5.21 -12.14 2.94
N ALA A 328 4.77 -13.33 2.53
CA ALA A 328 3.38 -13.73 2.70
C ALA A 328 3.14 -14.20 4.15
N HIS A 329 2.56 -13.33 4.97
CA HIS A 329 2.30 -13.60 6.39
C HIS A 329 1.00 -14.39 6.60
N SER A 330 0.97 -15.25 7.62
CA SER A 330 -0.26 -16.00 8.01
C SER A 330 -1.31 -15.06 8.61
N ASN A 331 -2.60 -15.37 8.53
CA ASN A 331 -3.63 -14.40 8.93
C ASN A 331 -3.61 -14.03 10.43
N ASP A 332 -3.14 -14.93 11.30
CA ASP A 332 -3.01 -14.73 12.75
C ASP A 332 -1.65 -14.17 13.20
N GLU A 333 -0.76 -13.87 12.24
CA GLU A 333 0.59 -13.42 12.50
C GLU A 333 0.66 -11.88 12.65
N ALA A 334 1.02 -11.41 13.85
CA ALA A 334 1.37 -10.02 14.09
C ALA A 334 2.74 -9.69 13.48
N SER A 335 2.84 -8.60 12.71
CA SER A 335 4.09 -8.17 12.08
C SER A 335 4.07 -6.68 11.72
N ALA A 336 5.11 -5.95 12.15
CA ALA A 336 5.39 -4.57 11.75
C ALA A 336 5.89 -4.45 10.29
N ASP A 337 6.16 -5.58 9.61
CA ASP A 337 6.53 -5.57 8.20
C ASP A 337 5.32 -5.31 7.28
N ARG A 338 4.09 -5.52 7.77
CA ARG A 338 2.85 -5.36 6.97
C ARG A 338 2.46 -3.90 6.68
N GLN A 339 3.27 -2.94 7.10
CA GLN A 339 3.04 -1.51 6.99
C GLN A 339 4.28 -0.83 6.41
N ILE A 340 4.16 0.34 5.81
CA ILE A 340 5.32 1.03 5.19
C ILE A 340 6.06 1.94 6.18
N GLY A 341 5.46 2.22 7.33
CA GLY A 341 5.97 3.05 8.43
C GLY A 341 4.80 3.74 9.15
N THR A 342 5.11 4.73 9.99
CA THR A 342 4.15 5.49 10.79
C THR A 342 3.97 6.92 10.28
N SER A 343 2.78 7.48 10.46
CA SER A 343 2.47 8.87 10.15
C SER A 343 1.27 9.33 10.97
N LYS A 344 1.23 10.63 11.31
CA LYS A 344 -0.02 11.27 11.76
C LYS A 344 -1.02 11.27 10.61
N TYR A 345 -2.30 11.09 10.89
CA TYR A 345 -3.33 11.26 9.87
C TYR A 345 -3.32 12.71 9.36
N ASN A 346 -3.39 13.68 10.27
CA ASN A 346 -3.31 15.10 9.97
C ASN A 346 -2.79 15.87 11.19
N TYR A 347 -2.06 16.97 10.98
CA TYR A 347 -1.46 17.68 12.12
C TYR A 347 -1.44 19.19 11.98
N TYR A 348 -0.91 19.71 10.88
CA TYR A 348 -0.78 21.15 10.70
C TYR A 348 -1.78 21.68 9.69
N LEU A 349 -2.28 22.87 9.97
CA LEU A 349 -3.01 23.68 9.01
C LEU A 349 -2.11 24.06 7.84
N LYS A 350 -2.70 23.98 6.66
CA LYS A 350 -2.14 24.42 5.39
C LYS A 350 -3.05 25.45 4.76
N LYS A 351 -2.43 26.29 3.93
CA LYS A 351 -3.11 27.17 3.01
C LYS A 351 -2.58 26.88 1.61
N ASP A 352 -3.44 26.41 0.73
CA ASP A 352 -3.10 26.09 -0.66
C ASP A 352 -1.92 25.10 -0.74
N ASN A 353 -1.99 24.01 0.02
CA ASN A 353 -0.97 22.98 0.17
C ASN A 353 0.37 23.44 0.79
N VAL A 354 0.44 24.64 1.35
CA VAL A 354 1.62 25.13 2.06
C VAL A 354 1.36 25.15 3.57
N LYS A 355 2.19 24.45 4.34
CA LYS A 355 2.15 24.48 5.81
C LYS A 355 2.27 25.91 6.30
N GLU A 356 1.34 26.34 7.15
CA GLU A 356 1.38 27.68 7.72
C GLU A 356 2.55 27.83 8.71
N SER A 357 3.25 28.97 8.65
CA SER A 357 4.44 29.25 9.48
C SER A 357 4.14 29.36 10.98
N THR A 358 2.87 29.53 11.34
CA THR A 358 2.40 29.59 12.73
C THR A 358 2.39 28.22 13.41
N ASN A 359 2.62 27.12 12.68
CA ASN A 359 2.53 25.74 13.17
C ASN A 359 1.17 25.45 13.82
N SER A 360 0.09 25.95 13.19
CA SER A 360 -1.25 25.83 13.75
C SER A 360 -1.79 24.42 13.65
N ASN A 361 -2.39 23.90 14.73
CA ASN A 361 -2.90 22.53 14.76
C ASN A 361 -4.28 22.47 14.07
N ILE A 362 -4.44 21.57 13.10
CA ILE A 362 -5.70 21.29 12.40
C ILE A 362 -6.70 20.52 13.28
N TYR A 363 -6.21 19.84 14.32
CA TYR A 363 -6.96 19.02 15.27
C TYR A 363 -8.28 19.63 15.74
N TYR A 364 -8.33 20.94 15.96
CA TYR A 364 -9.53 21.61 16.46
C TYR A 364 -10.57 21.96 15.39
N ASP A 365 -10.27 21.75 14.11
CA ASP A 365 -11.15 22.07 12.99
C ASP A 365 -11.72 20.79 12.39
N ASN A 366 -13.01 20.80 12.05
CA ASN A 366 -13.68 19.71 11.35
C ASN A 366 -13.00 19.35 10.02
N ALA A 367 -12.26 20.28 9.40
CA ALA A 367 -11.42 19.98 8.25
C ALA A 367 -10.39 18.87 8.52
N GLY A 368 -9.97 18.66 9.78
CA GLY A 368 -8.93 17.71 10.17
C GLY A 368 -9.21 16.24 9.82
N VAL A 369 -10.48 15.82 9.80
CA VAL A 369 -10.86 14.42 9.50
C VAL A 369 -10.75 14.05 8.01
N GLY A 370 -10.46 15.03 7.14
CA GLY A 370 -10.36 14.84 5.70
C GLY A 370 -9.04 14.20 5.27
N TYR A 371 -9.10 13.25 4.32
CA TYR A 371 -7.91 12.79 3.57
C TYR A 371 -7.29 13.94 2.77
N MET A 372 -8.15 14.82 2.26
CA MET A 372 -7.83 16.19 1.86
C MET A 372 -8.85 17.14 2.52
N TYR A 373 -8.49 18.40 2.70
CA TYR A 373 -9.30 19.36 3.47
C TYR A 373 -9.20 20.79 2.92
N GLY A 374 -10.13 21.66 3.30
CA GLY A 374 -10.17 23.02 2.79
C GLY A 374 -9.40 24.05 3.63
N ASN A 375 -9.26 25.26 3.09
CA ASN A 375 -8.60 26.37 3.78
C ASN A 375 -9.51 26.96 4.86
N ARG A 376 -8.93 27.27 6.03
CA ARG A 376 -9.58 28.15 7.00
C ARG A 376 -9.72 29.57 6.43
N ASP A 377 -10.83 30.23 6.74
CA ASP A 377 -11.21 31.48 6.07
C ASP A 377 -11.81 32.55 6.98
N GLY A 378 -11.96 32.28 8.28
CA GLY A 378 -12.47 33.30 9.19
C GLY A 378 -12.46 32.93 10.65
N ILE A 379 -12.89 33.90 11.48
CA ILE A 379 -13.14 33.67 12.90
C ILE A 379 -14.47 32.94 13.05
N VAL A 380 -14.47 31.84 13.79
CA VAL A 380 -15.61 30.96 14.03
C VAL A 380 -15.92 30.96 15.51
N GLU A 381 -17.13 31.36 15.89
CA GLU A 381 -17.67 31.03 17.20
C GLU A 381 -18.46 29.72 17.10
N SER A 382 -18.09 28.71 17.89
CA SER A 382 -18.88 27.48 17.99
C SER A 382 -20.35 27.79 18.35
N ALA A 383 -21.27 26.98 17.82
CA ALA A 383 -22.71 27.23 17.99
C ALA A 383 -23.22 26.81 19.39
N THR A 384 -22.61 25.79 19.99
CA THR A 384 -23.00 25.21 21.28
C THR A 384 -21.98 25.50 22.37
N GLN A 385 -22.41 25.43 23.63
CA GLN A 385 -21.51 25.51 24.77
C GLN A 385 -20.56 24.30 24.75
N TYR A 386 -19.25 24.55 24.83
CA TYR A 386 -18.23 23.51 24.84
C TYR A 386 -18.14 22.85 26.22
N SER A 387 -18.00 23.66 27.27
CA SER A 387 -17.81 23.17 28.63
C SER A 387 -18.23 24.19 29.68
N THR A 388 -18.08 23.83 30.95
CA THR A 388 -18.34 24.66 32.11
C THR A 388 -17.19 24.53 33.10
N SER A 389 -16.73 25.65 33.64
CA SER A 389 -15.66 25.69 34.65
C SER A 389 -16.12 26.30 35.95
N SER A 390 -15.50 25.87 37.05
CA SER A 390 -15.77 26.38 38.39
C SER A 390 -14.76 27.47 38.75
N TYR A 391 -15.21 28.71 38.86
CA TYR A 391 -14.37 29.85 39.25
C TYR A 391 -14.48 30.06 40.76
N THR A 392 -13.38 29.89 41.50
CA THR A 392 -13.39 29.91 42.97
C THR A 392 -13.36 31.32 43.56
N ASN A 393 -13.86 31.47 44.78
CA ASN A 393 -13.86 32.73 45.53
C ASN A 393 -12.48 33.17 46.05
N THR A 394 -11.42 32.39 45.82
CA THR A 394 -10.05 32.71 46.22
C THR A 394 -9.17 33.15 45.04
N ILE A 395 -9.68 33.06 43.81
CA ILE A 395 -8.90 33.26 42.59
C ILE A 395 -9.60 34.29 41.70
N ALA A 396 -8.82 35.26 41.21
CA ALA A 396 -9.26 36.17 40.15
C ALA A 396 -9.00 35.55 38.78
N TYR A 397 -10.03 35.54 37.94
CA TYR A 397 -9.97 35.08 36.56
C TYR A 397 -10.06 36.28 35.63
N TYR A 398 -9.29 36.25 34.55
CA TYR A 398 -9.26 37.38 33.62
C TYR A 398 -10.28 37.20 32.50
N ILE A 399 -11.08 38.25 32.31
CA ILE A 399 -12.10 38.34 31.27
C ILE A 399 -12.01 39.69 30.55
N ALA A 400 -12.53 39.79 29.33
CA ALA A 400 -12.56 41.03 28.56
C ALA A 400 -13.82 41.14 27.70
N LYS A 401 -14.26 42.36 27.38
CA LYS A 401 -15.38 42.58 26.45
C LYS A 401 -15.01 42.28 25.00
N GLU A 402 -13.74 42.42 24.67
CA GLU A 402 -13.19 42.25 23.33
C GLU A 402 -11.92 41.40 23.40
N TYR A 403 -11.56 40.80 22.28
CA TYR A 403 -10.27 40.16 22.05
C TYR A 403 -9.59 40.82 20.85
N THR A 404 -8.29 40.59 20.71
CA THR A 404 -7.59 40.81 19.43
C THR A 404 -7.12 39.47 18.88
N TYR A 405 -7.04 39.34 17.56
CA TYR A 405 -6.48 38.18 16.86
C TYR A 405 -5.32 38.64 15.99
N ASN A 406 -4.16 38.01 16.17
CA ASN A 406 -2.97 38.28 15.37
C ASN A 406 -2.72 37.12 14.38
N ALA A 407 -3.04 37.37 13.11
CA ALA A 407 -2.88 36.38 12.04
C ALA A 407 -1.44 35.93 11.80
N SER A 408 -0.42 36.74 12.10
CA SER A 408 0.99 36.36 11.88
C SER A 408 1.52 35.36 12.91
N THR A 409 0.82 35.21 14.03
CA THR A 409 1.17 34.26 15.11
C THR A 409 0.07 33.24 15.37
N ASP A 410 -1.10 33.41 14.75
CA ASP A 410 -2.32 32.65 15.01
C ASP A 410 -2.70 32.67 16.50
N ARG A 411 -2.69 33.86 17.10
CA ARG A 411 -2.96 34.01 18.55
C ARG A 411 -4.03 35.05 18.84
N PHE A 412 -4.95 34.66 19.70
CA PHE A 412 -5.89 35.54 20.38
C PHE A 412 -5.25 36.11 21.65
N THR A 413 -5.61 37.35 22.00
CA THR A 413 -5.34 37.96 23.31
C THR A 413 -6.58 38.69 23.82
N LEU A 414 -6.73 38.83 25.14
CA LEU A 414 -7.81 39.62 25.73
C LEU A 414 -7.46 41.12 25.62
N LYS A 415 -8.41 41.94 25.14
CA LYS A 415 -8.23 43.39 25.03
C LYS A 415 -8.74 44.07 26.29
N ASP A 416 -7.86 44.79 26.99
CA ASP A 416 -8.14 45.47 28.26
C ASP A 416 -8.79 44.57 29.32
N PRO A 417 -8.14 43.44 29.70
CA PRO A 417 -8.74 42.45 30.58
C PRO A 417 -8.90 42.96 32.01
N ILE A 418 -10.03 42.59 32.63
CA ILE A 418 -10.32 42.82 34.05
C ILE A 418 -10.19 41.50 34.82
N GLY A 419 -9.62 41.57 36.03
CA GLY A 419 -9.59 40.45 36.95
C GLY A 419 -10.88 40.42 37.77
N VAL A 420 -11.61 39.31 37.71
CA VAL A 420 -12.87 39.11 38.46
C VAL A 420 -12.72 37.92 39.38
N LEU A 421 -12.93 38.13 40.68
CA LEU A 421 -12.95 37.05 41.66
C LEU A 421 -14.07 36.06 41.31
N GLY A 422 -13.84 34.76 41.42
CA GLY A 422 -14.84 33.78 40.98
C GLY A 422 -16.22 33.95 41.64
N SER A 423 -16.28 34.33 42.92
CA SER A 423 -17.55 34.64 43.61
C SER A 423 -18.22 35.94 43.17
N ALA A 424 -17.50 36.81 42.45
CA ALA A 424 -18.02 38.06 41.90
C ALA A 424 -18.52 37.90 40.46
N MET A 425 -18.40 36.71 39.85
CA MET A 425 -18.94 36.44 38.53
C MET A 425 -20.47 36.47 38.54
N THR A 426 -21.07 37.33 37.73
CA THR A 426 -22.52 37.44 37.52
C THR A 426 -22.90 37.21 36.05
N SER A 427 -24.20 37.14 35.77
CA SER A 427 -24.73 37.08 34.40
C SER A 427 -24.35 38.28 33.52
N ASP A 428 -23.90 39.40 34.10
CA ASP A 428 -23.48 40.58 33.35
C ASP A 428 -22.20 40.35 32.53
N TYR A 429 -21.45 39.28 32.86
CA TYR A 429 -20.26 38.86 32.14
C TYR A 429 -20.54 37.85 31.02
N VAL A 430 -21.81 37.47 30.79
CA VAL A 430 -22.17 36.68 29.59
C VAL A 430 -21.84 37.49 28.34
N GLY A 431 -21.20 36.83 27.37
CA GLY A 431 -20.68 37.46 26.15
C GLY A 431 -19.25 37.99 26.26
N TYR A 432 -18.67 38.06 27.46
CA TYR A 432 -17.25 38.38 27.63
C TYR A 432 -16.38 37.21 27.18
N TYR A 433 -15.12 37.52 26.90
CA TYR A 433 -14.09 36.58 26.46
C TYR A 433 -13.13 36.25 27.59
N THR A 434 -12.63 35.02 27.61
CA THR A 434 -11.69 34.53 28.61
C THR A 434 -10.81 33.42 28.06
N PHE A 435 -9.66 33.21 28.67
CA PHE A 435 -8.86 31.99 28.49
C PHE A 435 -9.10 30.98 29.61
N ASN A 436 -10.09 31.20 30.47
CA ASN A 436 -10.29 30.41 31.69
C ASN A 436 -8.98 30.33 32.51
N SER A 437 -8.38 31.50 32.72
CA SER A 437 -7.01 31.63 33.21
C SER A 437 -6.93 32.72 34.27
N THR A 438 -5.98 32.54 35.19
CA THR A 438 -5.62 33.50 36.24
C THR A 438 -4.54 34.47 35.79
N SER A 439 -4.24 34.52 34.48
CA SER A 439 -3.28 35.45 33.87
C SER A 439 -3.96 36.28 32.77
N SER A 440 -3.70 37.58 32.78
CA SER A 440 -4.15 38.54 31.76
C SER A 440 -3.30 38.55 30.50
N SER A 441 -2.06 38.03 30.55
CA SER A 441 -1.07 38.15 29.47
C SER A 441 -0.99 36.93 28.57
N GLY A 442 -1.90 35.96 28.74
CA GLY A 442 -1.92 34.74 27.93
C GLY A 442 -2.29 35.01 26.47
N SER A 443 -1.72 34.22 25.55
CA SER A 443 -2.14 34.17 24.15
C SER A 443 -2.27 32.72 23.67
N ARG A 444 -3.36 32.41 22.96
CA ARG A 444 -3.72 31.04 22.54
C ARG A 444 -4.35 31.04 21.15
N GLN A 445 -4.44 29.88 20.51
CA GLN A 445 -5.06 29.72 19.18
C GLN A 445 -6.60 29.78 19.20
N TYR A 446 -7.16 29.85 20.40
CA TYR A 446 -8.57 29.99 20.66
C TYR A 446 -8.77 30.94 21.82
N VAL A 447 -9.93 31.60 21.86
CA VAL A 447 -10.46 32.29 23.05
C VAL A 447 -11.84 31.74 23.37
N TYR A 448 -12.25 31.76 24.63
CA TYR A 448 -13.58 31.34 25.00
C TYR A 448 -14.52 32.53 25.13
N LYS A 449 -15.76 32.38 24.67
CA LYS A 449 -16.85 33.31 24.95
C LYS A 449 -17.73 32.73 26.05
N ILE A 450 -18.00 33.52 27.09
CA ILE A 450 -18.85 33.13 28.21
C ILE A 450 -20.30 33.06 27.74
N THR A 451 -20.94 31.92 27.94
CA THR A 451 -22.32 31.65 27.52
C THR A 451 -23.30 31.64 28.69
N SER A 452 -22.84 31.33 29.90
CA SER A 452 -23.67 31.31 31.10
C SER A 452 -22.83 31.54 32.36
N VAL A 453 -23.46 32.12 33.39
CA VAL A 453 -22.86 32.28 34.72
C VAL A 453 -23.89 31.94 35.79
N GLY A 454 -23.63 30.87 36.55
CA GLY A 454 -24.32 30.54 37.78
C GLY A 454 -23.54 31.08 38.97
N ALA A 455 -23.95 32.24 39.49
CA ALA A 455 -23.27 32.89 40.61
C ALA A 455 -23.35 32.04 41.91
N GLY A 456 -22.32 32.10 42.73
CA GLY A 456 -22.28 31.41 44.01
C GLY A 456 -21.24 32.01 44.96
N SER A 457 -21.49 31.90 46.27
CA SER A 457 -20.68 32.55 47.31
C SER A 457 -19.28 31.96 47.46
N SER A 458 -19.12 30.66 47.22
CA SER A 458 -17.82 29.96 47.26
C SER A 458 -17.21 29.74 45.88
N ARG A 459 -18.03 29.64 44.85
CA ARG A 459 -17.63 29.50 43.45
C ARG A 459 -18.77 29.88 42.52
N ALA A 460 -18.44 30.38 41.35
CA ALA A 460 -19.37 30.51 40.23
C ALA A 460 -19.16 29.40 39.20
N SER A 461 -20.25 28.95 38.59
CA SER A 461 -20.24 28.06 37.43
C SER A 461 -20.24 28.90 36.16
N VAL A 462 -19.23 28.78 35.31
CA VAL A 462 -19.07 29.60 34.10
C VAL A 462 -19.08 28.70 32.88
N GLY A 463 -20.14 28.76 32.11
CA GLY A 463 -20.26 28.08 30.81
C GLY A 463 -19.60 28.88 29.71
N TYR A 464 -18.96 28.20 28.77
CA TYR A 464 -18.26 28.85 27.68
C TYR A 464 -18.18 28.02 26.40
N LYS A 465 -17.91 28.71 25.29
CA LYS A 465 -17.80 28.14 23.95
C LYS A 465 -16.54 28.64 23.23
N TYR A 466 -16.03 27.87 22.27
CA TYR A 466 -14.84 28.22 21.50
C TYR A 466 -15.08 29.38 20.53
N VAL A 467 -14.05 30.19 20.38
CA VAL A 467 -13.82 31.14 19.29
C VAL A 467 -12.43 30.86 18.72
N THR A 468 -12.35 30.50 17.45
CA THR A 468 -11.11 30.11 16.75
C THR A 468 -11.00 30.80 15.39
N TYR A 469 -9.83 30.77 14.76
CA TYR A 469 -9.69 31.09 13.34
C TYR A 469 -9.60 29.77 12.54
N GLY A 470 -10.67 29.45 11.80
CA GLY A 470 -10.93 28.13 11.23
C GLY A 470 -11.82 28.21 9.99
N THR A 471 -12.39 27.06 9.59
CA THR A 471 -13.32 26.96 8.47
C THR A 471 -14.70 27.45 8.88
N THR A 472 -15.27 28.39 8.11
CA THR A 472 -16.54 29.06 8.48
C THR A 472 -17.80 28.36 7.99
N SER A 473 -17.67 27.34 7.13
CA SER A 473 -18.78 26.53 6.63
C SER A 473 -18.34 25.10 6.31
N LYS A 474 -19.31 24.19 6.21
CA LYS A 474 -19.05 22.79 5.84
C LYS A 474 -18.38 22.70 4.46
N GLU A 475 -18.86 23.48 3.50
CA GLU A 475 -18.31 23.54 2.15
C GLU A 475 -16.86 23.99 2.18
N LYS A 476 -16.52 24.97 3.03
CA LYS A 476 -15.15 25.43 3.25
C LYS A 476 -14.26 24.37 3.86
N ALA A 477 -14.76 23.58 4.81
CA ALA A 477 -13.99 22.48 5.40
C ALA A 477 -13.67 21.37 4.38
N GLN A 478 -14.50 21.22 3.34
CA GLN A 478 -14.47 20.08 2.43
C GLN A 478 -13.98 20.40 1.00
N THR A 479 -13.39 21.58 0.73
CA THR A 479 -12.93 21.93 -0.63
C THR A 479 -11.74 21.13 -1.16
N ASN A 480 -11.15 20.23 -0.37
CA ASN A 480 -10.01 19.37 -0.74
C ASN A 480 -8.82 20.12 -1.34
N THR A 481 -8.56 21.32 -0.84
CA THR A 481 -7.47 22.17 -1.34
C THR A 481 -6.11 21.76 -0.77
N ASN A 482 -6.11 21.18 0.43
CA ASN A 482 -4.92 20.80 1.18
C ASN A 482 -4.86 19.29 1.39
N ASP A 483 -3.68 18.73 1.22
CA ASP A 483 -3.37 17.33 1.52
C ASP A 483 -3.20 17.14 3.02
N SER A 484 -3.77 16.05 3.55
CA SER A 484 -3.46 15.60 4.91
C SER A 484 -2.00 15.15 5.03
N THR A 485 -1.51 15.05 6.27
CA THR A 485 -0.15 14.56 6.54
C THR A 485 0.04 13.12 6.05
N ILE A 486 -0.96 12.25 6.22
CA ILE A 486 -0.90 10.87 5.73
C ILE A 486 -0.95 10.76 4.21
N LYS A 487 -1.69 11.64 3.53
CA LYS A 487 -1.71 11.69 2.07
C LYS A 487 -0.32 12.05 1.52
N GLU A 488 0.32 13.09 2.04
CA GLU A 488 1.70 13.44 1.63
C GLU A 488 2.69 12.29 1.86
N TYR A 489 2.52 11.57 2.98
CA TYR A 489 3.33 10.40 3.28
C TYR A 489 3.14 9.29 2.23
N LEU A 490 1.89 8.96 1.88
CA LEU A 490 1.56 8.00 0.83
C LEU A 490 2.04 8.44 -0.55
N ASP A 491 1.87 9.71 -0.90
CA ASP A 491 2.32 10.27 -2.18
C ASP A 491 3.85 10.21 -2.32
N ASN A 492 4.58 10.51 -1.24
CA ASN A 492 6.03 10.38 -1.22
C ASN A 492 6.46 8.91 -1.34
N TRP A 493 5.79 8.00 -0.65
CA TRP A 493 6.05 6.56 -0.80
C TRP A 493 5.82 6.10 -2.24
N TYR A 494 4.70 6.49 -2.85
CA TYR A 494 4.36 6.13 -4.23
C TYR A 494 5.38 6.69 -5.22
N LYS A 495 5.75 7.97 -5.07
CA LYS A 495 6.75 8.63 -5.90
C LYS A 495 8.11 7.93 -5.86
N THR A 496 8.52 7.46 -4.68
CA THR A 496 9.80 6.77 -4.51
C THR A 496 9.77 5.34 -5.05
N ASN A 497 8.66 4.62 -4.86
CA ASN A 497 8.63 3.16 -5.08
C ASN A 497 7.94 2.74 -6.39
N ILE A 498 7.14 3.60 -7.01
CA ILE A 498 6.30 3.25 -8.17
C ILE A 498 6.62 4.11 -9.39
N VAL A 499 6.72 5.44 -9.23
CA VAL A 499 6.90 6.36 -10.37
C VAL A 499 8.17 6.04 -11.15
N GLY A 500 8.04 5.92 -12.48
CA GLY A 500 9.16 5.64 -13.38
C GLY A 500 9.62 4.18 -13.36
N THR A 501 8.96 3.31 -12.59
CA THR A 501 9.17 1.86 -12.63
C THR A 501 8.26 1.20 -13.66
N THR A 502 8.56 -0.04 -14.04
CA THR A 502 7.68 -0.89 -14.86
C THR A 502 6.33 -1.16 -14.18
N ASN A 503 6.24 -1.03 -12.86
CA ASN A 503 5.02 -1.32 -12.10
C ASN A 503 3.92 -0.28 -12.28
N GLU A 504 4.28 0.97 -12.58
CA GLU A 504 3.33 2.08 -12.73
C GLU A 504 2.29 1.79 -13.81
N GLN A 505 2.67 1.05 -14.87
CA GLN A 505 1.77 0.71 -15.98
C GLN A 505 0.62 -0.22 -15.59
N TYR A 506 0.73 -0.94 -14.47
CA TYR A 506 -0.25 -1.93 -14.03
C TYR A 506 -1.32 -1.36 -13.10
N LEU A 507 -1.18 -0.10 -12.69
CA LEU A 507 -2.09 0.56 -11.78
C LEU A 507 -3.28 1.17 -12.52
N ALA A 508 -4.43 1.16 -11.86
CA ALA A 508 -5.69 1.70 -12.34
C ALA A 508 -6.17 2.83 -11.42
N ASP A 509 -6.77 3.85 -12.03
CA ASP A 509 -7.50 4.89 -11.30
C ASP A 509 -8.86 4.35 -10.88
N ASN A 510 -9.19 4.42 -9.59
CA ASN A 510 -10.46 3.98 -9.03
C ASN A 510 -10.65 4.63 -7.64
N ILE A 511 -11.90 4.75 -7.18
CA ILE A 511 -12.29 5.56 -6.02
C ILE A 511 -11.65 5.11 -4.70
N PHE A 512 -11.06 6.04 -3.97
CA PHE A 512 -10.81 5.96 -2.53
C PHE A 512 -11.81 6.84 -1.79
N CYS A 513 -12.58 6.28 -0.86
CA CYS A 513 -13.64 7.02 -0.19
C CYS A 513 -13.20 7.52 1.18
N ASN A 514 -13.35 8.83 1.44
CA ASN A 514 -13.23 9.44 2.76
C ASN A 514 -14.60 10.05 3.13
N ASP A 515 -15.59 9.20 3.40
CA ASP A 515 -17.00 9.57 3.59
C ASP A 515 -17.20 10.52 4.80
N ARG A 516 -17.21 11.84 4.55
CA ARG A 516 -17.49 12.86 5.56
C ARG A 516 -18.98 13.13 5.69
N SER A 517 -19.84 12.17 5.36
CA SER A 517 -21.27 12.26 5.67
C SER A 517 -21.48 12.40 7.17
N ILE A 518 -22.36 13.33 7.52
CA ILE A 518 -22.69 13.65 8.90
C ILE A 518 -23.81 12.72 9.35
N SER A 519 -23.68 12.16 10.54
CA SER A 519 -24.68 11.26 11.09
C SER A 519 -26.02 11.97 11.27
N SER A 520 -27.11 11.24 11.00
CA SER A 520 -28.46 11.69 11.29
C SER A 520 -28.75 11.76 12.79
N ASN A 521 -27.95 11.08 13.62
CA ASN A 521 -28.07 11.11 15.08
C ASN A 521 -26.97 11.96 15.73
N LYS A 522 -27.29 12.47 16.92
CA LYS A 522 -26.40 13.28 17.75
C LYS A 522 -26.05 12.50 19.02
N PRO A 523 -24.77 12.23 19.28
CA PRO A 523 -24.33 11.47 20.47
C PRO A 523 -24.74 12.13 21.78
N SER A 524 -24.80 13.46 21.78
CA SER A 524 -25.29 14.27 22.90
C SER A 524 -25.80 15.63 22.42
N SER A 525 -26.36 16.42 23.34
CA SER A 525 -26.80 17.80 23.06
C SER A 525 -25.66 18.75 22.64
N ARG A 526 -24.40 18.35 22.85
CA ARG A 526 -23.23 19.14 22.42
C ARG A 526 -23.05 19.13 20.90
N TYR A 527 -23.36 17.99 20.26
CA TYR A 527 -23.21 17.78 18.83
C TYR A 527 -24.25 18.57 18.06
N ASN A 528 -23.81 19.62 17.38
CA ASN A 528 -24.68 20.43 16.53
C ASN A 528 -24.67 19.92 15.08
N ASN A 529 -23.67 19.12 14.70
CA ASN A 529 -23.51 18.46 13.40
C ASN A 529 -23.41 19.46 12.24
N LEU A 530 -22.71 20.57 12.46
CA LEU A 530 -22.52 21.61 11.44
C LEU A 530 -21.36 21.32 10.46
N GLY A 531 -20.36 20.53 10.85
CA GLY A 531 -19.29 20.05 9.96
C GLY A 531 -18.21 21.08 9.62
N TYR A 532 -17.98 22.09 10.46
CA TYR A 532 -16.95 23.12 10.25
C TYR A 532 -16.44 23.73 11.55
N GLY A 533 -15.21 24.26 11.53
CA GLY A 533 -14.57 24.88 12.68
C GLY A 533 -14.54 23.93 13.89
N THR A 534 -14.76 24.47 15.09
CA THR A 534 -14.80 23.71 16.36
C THR A 534 -16.18 23.14 16.68
N ASN A 535 -17.09 23.08 15.70
CA ASN A 535 -18.44 22.58 15.95
C ASN A 535 -18.46 21.06 16.09
N ALA A 536 -18.97 20.59 17.23
CA ALA A 536 -19.12 19.18 17.51
C ALA A 536 -19.98 18.48 16.43
N THR A 537 -19.38 17.55 15.70
CA THR A 537 -19.95 16.88 14.53
C THR A 537 -19.65 15.39 14.58
N ALA A 538 -20.69 14.57 14.59
CA ALA A 538 -20.57 13.13 14.45
C ALA A 538 -20.64 12.78 12.96
N ASN A 539 -19.59 12.17 12.41
CA ASN A 539 -19.66 11.58 11.07
C ASN A 539 -20.41 10.25 11.11
N ARG A 540 -20.72 9.68 9.95
CA ARG A 540 -21.43 8.39 9.83
C ARG A 540 -20.78 7.31 10.71
N TRP A 541 -19.45 7.24 10.67
CA TRP A 541 -18.67 6.25 11.41
C TRP A 541 -18.50 6.57 12.89
N HIS A 542 -19.05 7.67 13.43
CA HIS A 542 -19.17 7.84 14.89
C HIS A 542 -19.92 6.66 15.51
N TYR A 543 -20.96 6.18 14.83
CA TYR A 543 -21.65 4.96 15.22
C TYR A 543 -21.05 3.78 14.47
N PHE A 544 -20.78 2.70 15.19
CA PHE A 544 -20.27 1.49 14.56
C PHE A 544 -21.33 0.74 13.76
N ALA A 545 -20.90 -0.26 13.00
CA ALA A 545 -21.74 -1.07 12.11
C ALA A 545 -22.87 -1.84 12.83
N ASN A 546 -22.81 -2.02 14.15
CA ASN A 546 -23.88 -2.64 14.95
C ASN A 546 -25.02 -1.67 15.32
N SER A 547 -24.84 -0.37 15.08
CA SER A 547 -25.82 0.66 15.40
C SER A 547 -26.82 0.85 14.26
N SER A 548 -28.09 1.11 14.59
CA SER A 548 -29.11 1.46 13.59
C SER A 548 -28.81 2.74 12.81
N TYR A 549 -27.84 3.54 13.27
CA TYR A 549 -27.38 4.74 12.57
C TYR A 549 -26.26 4.50 11.55
N ASN A 550 -25.69 3.29 11.52
CA ASN A 550 -24.60 2.92 10.59
C ASN A 550 -24.58 1.41 10.24
N ASN A 551 -25.73 0.73 10.19
CA ASN A 551 -25.80 -0.71 9.93
C ASN A 551 -25.80 -1.11 8.43
N LYS A 552 -25.36 -0.20 7.55
CA LYS A 552 -25.35 -0.37 6.10
C LYS A 552 -23.95 -0.12 5.57
N MET A 553 -23.19 -1.18 5.29
CA MET A 553 -21.83 -1.06 4.74
C MET A 553 -21.88 -0.79 3.25
N MET A 554 -21.02 0.08 2.75
CA MET A 554 -21.05 0.57 1.36
C MET A 554 -19.68 0.41 0.70
N LEU A 555 -19.70 -0.10 -0.53
CA LEU A 555 -18.54 -0.12 -1.42
C LEU A 555 -18.52 1.06 -2.40
N THR A 556 -19.58 1.88 -2.37
CA THR A 556 -19.70 3.19 -3.03
C THR A 556 -19.24 4.31 -2.11
N CYS A 557 -19.04 5.50 -2.66
CA CYS A 557 -18.80 6.71 -1.87
C CYS A 557 -20.00 7.66 -1.98
N PRO A 558 -20.70 7.98 -0.88
CA PRO A 558 -21.95 8.74 -0.94
C PRO A 558 -21.81 10.16 -1.52
N GLN A 559 -20.64 10.78 -1.35
CA GLN A 559 -20.37 12.14 -1.80
C GLN A 559 -19.27 12.10 -2.85
N GLN A 560 -19.56 12.59 -4.06
CA GLN A 560 -18.57 12.63 -5.14
C GLN A 560 -17.33 13.44 -4.74
N ASN A 561 -17.49 14.53 -3.98
CA ASN A 561 -16.38 15.33 -3.46
C ASN A 561 -15.42 14.52 -2.56
N ASP A 562 -15.88 13.43 -1.95
CA ASP A 562 -15.09 12.56 -1.07
C ASP A 562 -14.68 11.24 -1.77
N ALA A 563 -15.05 11.08 -3.04
CA ALA A 563 -14.71 9.96 -3.90
C ALA A 563 -13.42 10.26 -4.66
N PHE A 564 -12.28 10.05 -4.00
CA PHE A 564 -10.98 10.46 -4.51
C PHE A 564 -10.48 9.58 -5.67
N THR A 565 -10.13 10.22 -6.77
CA THR A 565 -9.59 9.62 -8.01
C THR A 565 -8.55 10.57 -8.61
N VAL A 566 -7.74 10.09 -9.56
CA VAL A 566 -6.76 10.92 -10.28
C VAL A 566 -7.43 11.66 -11.44
N SER A 567 -8.28 10.98 -12.20
CA SER A 567 -8.81 11.45 -13.48
C SER A 567 -10.30 11.17 -13.68
N ASP A 568 -10.86 10.13 -13.04
CA ASP A 568 -12.30 9.84 -13.10
C ASP A 568 -13.10 10.91 -12.36
N THR A 569 -13.73 11.80 -13.12
CA THR A 569 -14.66 12.85 -12.63
C THR A 569 -16.13 12.48 -12.83
N THR A 570 -16.41 11.27 -13.33
CA THR A 570 -17.79 10.76 -13.48
C THR A 570 -18.26 10.14 -12.18
N ASN A 571 -17.46 9.26 -11.59
CA ASN A 571 -17.76 8.63 -10.31
C ASN A 571 -16.94 9.23 -9.17
N GLY A 572 -15.76 9.79 -9.47
CA GLY A 572 -14.86 10.41 -8.50
C GLY A 572 -14.74 11.93 -8.64
N ASN A 573 -13.73 12.51 -7.97
CA ASN A 573 -13.46 13.96 -7.93
C ASN A 573 -12.22 14.42 -8.70
N GLY A 574 -11.36 13.51 -9.18
CA GLY A 574 -10.13 13.85 -9.91
C GLY A 574 -9.10 14.66 -9.11
N ALA A 575 -9.13 14.61 -7.77
CA ALA A 575 -8.28 15.44 -6.92
C ALA A 575 -6.91 14.79 -6.55
N LEU A 576 -6.74 13.49 -6.76
CA LEU A 576 -5.50 12.81 -6.39
C LEU A 576 -4.38 13.09 -7.38
N THR A 577 -3.16 13.17 -6.85
CA THR A 577 -1.93 13.20 -7.67
C THR A 577 -1.53 11.79 -8.11
N TYR A 578 -1.64 10.82 -7.21
CA TYR A 578 -1.33 9.41 -7.47
C TYR A 578 -2.51 8.51 -7.06
N PRO A 579 -2.71 7.36 -7.73
CA PRO A 579 -3.81 6.44 -7.44
C PRO A 579 -3.53 5.55 -6.21
N VAL A 580 -3.22 6.19 -5.07
CA VAL A 580 -2.92 5.54 -3.78
C VAL A 580 -3.75 6.16 -2.67
N GLY A 581 -4.20 5.32 -1.73
CA GLY A 581 -4.98 5.75 -0.57
C GLY A 581 -4.98 4.73 0.55
N LEU A 582 -6.05 4.76 1.35
CA LEU A 582 -6.29 3.88 2.49
C LEU A 582 -7.61 3.12 2.29
N LEU A 583 -7.81 2.04 3.05
CA LEU A 583 -9.12 1.38 3.10
C LEU A 583 -10.10 2.20 3.93
N SER A 584 -11.35 2.19 3.50
CA SER A 584 -12.47 2.63 4.31
C SER A 584 -12.80 1.62 5.42
N THR A 585 -13.40 2.08 6.51
CA THR A 585 -13.90 1.16 7.56
C THR A 585 -15.01 0.25 7.03
N ASP A 586 -15.73 0.66 5.97
CA ASP A 586 -16.67 -0.22 5.26
C ASP A 586 -15.96 -1.46 4.69
N GLU A 587 -14.86 -1.27 3.97
CA GLU A 587 -14.06 -2.37 3.40
C GLU A 587 -13.50 -3.27 4.50
N ILE A 588 -13.09 -2.70 5.64
CA ILE A 588 -12.54 -3.42 6.79
C ILE A 588 -13.61 -4.28 7.47
N VAL A 589 -14.80 -3.73 7.69
CA VAL A 589 -15.93 -4.46 8.28
C VAL A 589 -16.43 -5.57 7.35
N LEU A 590 -16.46 -5.33 6.05
CA LEU A 590 -16.80 -6.34 5.05
C LEU A 590 -15.78 -7.48 5.03
N ALA A 591 -14.49 -7.16 5.19
CA ALA A 591 -13.41 -8.14 5.29
C ALA A 591 -13.46 -9.02 6.55
N GLY A 592 -14.18 -8.61 7.61
CA GLY A 592 -14.34 -9.38 8.85
C GLY A 592 -13.95 -8.63 10.12
N GLY A 593 -13.40 -7.42 10.02
CA GLY A 593 -13.14 -6.55 11.18
C GLY A 593 -14.44 -6.16 11.88
N TRP A 594 -14.40 -5.97 13.20
CA TRP A 594 -15.59 -5.69 14.00
C TRP A 594 -15.29 -4.86 15.26
N SER A 595 -16.26 -4.68 16.16
CA SER A 595 -16.10 -4.00 17.46
C SER A 595 -15.48 -4.87 18.54
N THR A 596 -14.95 -6.03 18.17
CA THR A 596 -14.35 -7.02 19.07
C THR A 596 -13.08 -7.56 18.41
N SER A 597 -12.10 -7.96 19.21
CA SER A 597 -10.82 -8.48 18.72
C SER A 597 -11.03 -9.59 17.69
N ASN A 598 -10.29 -9.52 16.59
CA ASN A 598 -10.32 -10.49 15.52
C ASN A 598 -8.94 -10.59 14.89
N SER A 599 -8.15 -11.57 15.31
CA SER A 599 -6.88 -11.91 14.63
C SER A 599 -7.05 -12.96 13.52
N GLY A 600 -8.26 -13.48 13.31
CA GLY A 600 -8.50 -14.57 12.35
C GLY A 600 -8.81 -14.10 10.92
N TYR A 601 -9.14 -12.83 10.72
CA TYR A 601 -9.42 -12.28 9.38
C TYR A 601 -8.16 -11.80 8.67
N TYR A 602 -8.17 -11.87 7.34
CA TYR A 602 -6.97 -11.68 6.53
C TYR A 602 -6.35 -10.27 6.52
N LEU A 603 -7.04 -9.26 7.05
CA LEU A 603 -6.50 -7.90 7.19
C LEU A 603 -5.86 -7.63 8.56
N TYR A 604 -5.92 -8.59 9.49
CA TYR A 604 -5.20 -8.50 10.75
C TYR A 604 -3.71 -8.33 10.50
N SER A 605 -3.07 -7.44 11.27
CA SER A 605 -1.65 -7.15 11.12
C SER A 605 -0.88 -7.16 12.44
N GLY A 606 -1.57 -7.25 13.58
CA GLY A 606 -0.96 -7.11 14.90
C GLY A 606 -0.58 -5.68 15.28
N GLN A 607 -0.86 -4.70 14.42
CA GLN A 607 -0.48 -3.31 14.61
C GLN A 607 -1.67 -2.39 14.51
N TYR A 608 -1.58 -1.22 15.16
CA TYR A 608 -2.57 -0.15 14.96
C TYR A 608 -2.38 0.52 13.59
N TRP A 609 -3.41 0.62 12.73
CA TRP A 609 -3.27 1.30 11.43
C TRP A 609 -4.47 2.13 11.01
N TRP A 610 -4.20 3.18 10.22
CA TRP A 610 -5.20 4.16 9.81
C TRP A 610 -6.19 3.64 8.75
N ALA A 611 -7.47 3.93 8.94
CA ALA A 611 -8.48 3.86 7.89
C ALA A 611 -8.80 5.28 7.36
N SER A 612 -9.47 5.37 6.21
CA SER A 612 -9.88 6.65 5.63
C SER A 612 -11.17 7.23 6.21
N SER A 613 -11.89 6.50 7.08
CA SER A 613 -13.25 6.88 7.49
C SER A 613 -13.25 7.88 8.67
N PRO A 614 -13.85 9.06 8.51
CA PRO A 614 -14.03 10.04 9.60
C PRO A 614 -14.86 9.49 10.76
N PHE A 615 -14.38 9.64 12.00
CA PHE A 615 -15.11 9.24 13.20
C PHE A 615 -16.00 10.39 13.68
N ASP A 616 -15.40 11.45 14.20
CA ASP A 616 -16.09 12.67 14.61
C ASP A 616 -15.14 13.87 14.71
N SER A 617 -15.69 15.03 15.04
CA SER A 617 -14.94 16.20 15.47
C SER A 617 -15.64 16.79 16.69
N ASP A 618 -15.02 16.76 17.87
CA ASP A 618 -15.61 17.32 19.11
C ASP A 618 -14.61 18.14 19.93
N SER A 619 -13.82 17.51 20.80
CA SER A 619 -12.63 18.14 21.40
C SER A 619 -11.43 18.16 20.45
N GLY A 620 -11.52 17.36 19.39
CA GLY A 620 -10.55 17.18 18.32
C GLY A 620 -11.16 16.45 17.14
N ALA A 621 -10.48 16.47 16.00
CA ALA A 621 -10.80 15.70 14.81
C ALA A 621 -10.31 14.26 14.98
N GLY A 622 -11.20 13.30 14.77
CA GLY A 622 -10.91 11.87 14.85
C GLY A 622 -11.27 11.10 13.59
N VAL A 623 -10.50 10.06 13.29
CA VAL A 623 -10.74 9.11 12.20
C VAL A 623 -10.69 7.68 12.74
N ARG A 624 -11.30 6.75 12.03
CA ARG A 624 -11.26 5.33 12.37
C ARG A 624 -9.89 4.73 12.08
N GLY A 625 -9.55 3.69 12.81
CA GLY A 625 -8.42 2.83 12.53
C GLY A 625 -8.72 1.39 12.94
N VAL A 626 -7.74 0.53 12.75
CA VAL A 626 -7.77 -0.85 13.25
C VAL A 626 -6.74 -0.97 14.34
N ASP A 627 -7.14 -1.40 15.54
CA ASP A 627 -6.22 -1.68 16.65
C ASP A 627 -5.35 -2.92 16.38
N SER A 628 -4.23 -3.01 17.10
CA SER A 628 -3.31 -4.15 17.18
C SER A 628 -3.98 -5.52 17.37
N ASN A 629 -5.19 -5.56 17.97
CA ASN A 629 -5.98 -6.78 18.15
C ASN A 629 -7.02 -7.04 17.04
N GLY A 630 -7.01 -6.25 15.97
CA GLY A 630 -7.95 -6.35 14.84
C GLY A 630 -9.32 -5.71 15.06
N ILE A 631 -9.48 -4.87 16.08
CA ILE A 631 -10.73 -4.13 16.35
C ILE A 631 -10.83 -2.96 15.36
N ALA A 632 -11.96 -2.79 14.69
CA ALA A 632 -12.22 -1.72 13.72
C ALA A 632 -13.17 -0.62 14.25
N ASP A 633 -13.57 -0.70 15.52
CA ASP A 633 -14.48 0.25 16.19
C ASP A 633 -13.76 1.30 17.06
N ASP A 634 -12.46 1.50 16.87
CA ASP A 634 -11.76 2.56 17.59
C ASP A 634 -11.67 3.83 16.73
N GLY A 635 -11.87 4.97 17.39
CA GLY A 635 -11.70 6.30 16.82
C GLY A 635 -10.48 6.96 17.44
N TYR A 636 -9.63 7.55 16.60
CA TYR A 636 -8.33 8.09 17.00
C TYR A 636 -8.18 9.52 16.55
N ASP A 637 -7.58 10.33 17.40
CA ASP A 637 -7.24 11.72 17.13
C ASP A 637 -6.25 11.80 15.96
N VAL A 638 -6.53 12.69 15.00
CA VAL A 638 -5.76 12.73 13.74
C VAL A 638 -4.28 13.07 13.91
N ASP A 639 -3.90 13.70 15.02
CA ASP A 639 -2.52 14.08 15.32
C ASP A 639 -1.75 13.06 16.15
N TYR A 640 -2.33 11.88 16.38
CA TYR A 640 -1.67 10.73 17.01
C TYR A 640 -0.49 10.27 16.14
N SER A 641 0.71 10.19 16.73
CA SER A 641 1.98 9.94 16.02
C SER A 641 2.19 8.49 15.57
N ASP A 642 1.50 7.57 16.22
CA ASP A 642 1.87 6.15 16.29
C ASP A 642 1.08 5.30 15.29
N GLY A 643 0.37 5.95 14.36
CA GLY A 643 -0.49 5.26 13.42
C GLY A 643 0.26 4.72 12.22
N TRP A 644 0.23 3.39 12.09
CA TRP A 644 0.85 2.73 10.96
C TRP A 644 0.08 2.95 9.66
N VAL A 645 0.84 3.01 8.56
CA VAL A 645 0.31 3.30 7.22
C VAL A 645 0.38 2.06 6.34
N ARG A 646 -0.75 1.68 5.75
CA ARG A 646 -0.85 0.59 4.77
C ARG A 646 -1.37 1.14 3.44
N PRO A 647 -0.52 1.28 2.42
CA PRO A 647 -0.97 1.80 1.13
C PRO A 647 -1.95 0.83 0.48
N VAL A 648 -2.92 1.42 -0.22
CA VAL A 648 -3.92 0.72 -1.03
C VAL A 648 -3.85 1.29 -2.43
N PHE A 649 -3.88 0.44 -3.44
CA PHE A 649 -4.10 0.84 -4.83
C PHE A 649 -4.96 -0.17 -5.57
N ASN A 650 -5.29 0.16 -6.82
CA ASN A 650 -6.02 -0.73 -7.70
C ASN A 650 -5.12 -1.16 -8.86
N LEU A 651 -5.08 -2.46 -9.12
CA LEU A 651 -4.45 -3.05 -10.28
C LEU A 651 -5.45 -3.11 -11.44
N LYS A 652 -4.98 -2.96 -12.68
CA LYS A 652 -5.83 -3.15 -13.89
C LYS A 652 -6.36 -4.59 -13.97
N ALA A 653 -7.49 -4.79 -14.64
CA ALA A 653 -8.17 -6.09 -14.67
C ALA A 653 -7.34 -7.21 -15.32
N GLU A 654 -6.53 -6.86 -16.31
CA GLU A 654 -5.76 -7.79 -17.12
C GLU A 654 -4.42 -8.21 -16.50
N VAL A 655 -4.01 -7.59 -15.39
CA VAL A 655 -2.61 -7.71 -14.92
C VAL A 655 -2.40 -8.90 -14.01
N LEU A 656 -3.41 -9.35 -13.25
CA LEU A 656 -3.29 -10.63 -12.59
C LEU A 656 -3.28 -11.70 -13.67
N ALA A 657 -2.26 -12.53 -13.62
CA ALA A 657 -2.00 -13.51 -14.64
C ALA A 657 -1.82 -14.87 -13.97
N GLN A 658 -0.88 -14.96 -13.04
CA GLN A 658 -0.36 -16.25 -12.62
C GLN A 658 -0.61 -16.46 -11.14
N GLY A 659 -0.45 -17.70 -10.70
CA GLY A 659 -0.57 -18.08 -9.30
C GLY A 659 -2.00 -18.41 -8.89
N THR A 660 -2.12 -19.04 -7.73
CA THR A 660 -3.39 -19.44 -7.10
C THR A 660 -3.81 -18.48 -5.99
N GLY A 661 -2.99 -17.47 -5.72
CA GLY A 661 -3.18 -16.51 -4.65
C GLY A 661 -2.79 -17.04 -3.27
N THR A 662 -2.31 -18.28 -3.16
CA THR A 662 -1.87 -18.85 -1.88
C THR A 662 -0.53 -18.25 -1.44
N ALA A 663 -0.18 -18.35 -0.16
CA ALA A 663 1.10 -17.83 0.33
C ALA A 663 2.33 -18.45 -0.39
N SER A 664 2.25 -19.73 -0.77
CA SER A 664 3.30 -20.44 -1.52
C SER A 664 3.28 -20.18 -3.02
N ASP A 665 2.16 -19.70 -3.56
CA ASP A 665 1.98 -19.40 -4.98
C ASP A 665 1.07 -18.17 -5.13
N PRO A 666 1.58 -16.98 -4.75
CA PRO A 666 0.82 -15.74 -4.78
C PRO A 666 0.48 -15.36 -6.21
N TYR A 667 -0.56 -14.55 -6.38
CA TYR A 667 -0.86 -14.00 -7.68
C TYR A 667 0.29 -13.11 -8.18
N ARG A 668 0.65 -13.26 -9.45
CA ARG A 668 1.71 -12.51 -10.11
C ARG A 668 1.19 -11.75 -11.32
N LEU A 669 1.91 -10.69 -11.67
CA LEU A 669 1.61 -9.90 -12.85
C LEU A 669 1.92 -10.66 -14.14
N SER A 670 1.21 -10.29 -15.22
CA SER A 670 1.46 -10.79 -16.57
C SER A 670 2.84 -10.37 -17.04
#